data_AF-A0A2D4TN37-F1
#
_entry.id   AF-A0A2D4TN37-F1
#
_cell.length_a   1.000
_cell.length_b   1.000
_cell.length_c   1.000
_cell.angle_alpha   90.00
_cell.angle_beta   90.00
_cell.angle_gamma   90.00
#
_symmetry.space_group_name_H-M   'P 1'
#
loop_
_entity.id
_entity.type
_entity.pdbx_description
1 polymer ?
#
loop_
_entity_poly.entity_id
_entity_poly.type
_entity_poly.pdbx_seq_one_letter_code
_entity_poly.pdbx_strand_id
1 'polypeptide(L)'
;MQENNVQINLIHQNLRWRCIGPSRGGRVVAVAGDPENQQVFYFGAAAGGIWKTEDGGIYWENVSDGFLRSSSVGALTVAPSDPNVIYAGMGESTIRIDVSYGDGVYRSTDAGKSWNHLGLPETRQISEIRVHPNNPDLVYASALGHAFGPNKERGIFRSKDGGRNWEHLLFRSESAGAIDLSLDPNNPRILIASFWEAQRNFWSLQSGGPGSSIYRSMDGGDSWEDITHRRGLPKGTLGKMGISISPAQSGRVWAIIEAEEAGLYRSDDYGESWTRTSLNRDLIHRPWYYCHVFADPKHADTVYLTNLQMWKSSDGGSSFSEITTPHGDNHDLWIDPENPNRIIEGNDGGACVSFNGGKSWSSIYNQCTAQFYRMDLDTQFPYRVYATQQDNTSISVPSASEHGAISLGECTLPGTGESGFIAVKPDDPDIVYIGAVGSSPGGHGALQHYNHRTRQLRLVNIWPEEHFGWADRDLKNRFSWTFPISFSPHDSNTVYACGNRVFASHNEGMNWESLSPDLTRADDSKLGVSGGLTVDSSGAETYGTISTFVESPHHQGIFYAGTDDGLVQLSSNGGKNWEIVTPKDLPDWAYIYCIEASNHDPEVLYLSATRYKLDDYRPFLFKSEDGGKNWKSICGDYPEGEISRVVREDPTIPGLLYVGSETGIFFSTNDGVNWSQLGGNFPVVPVYDLYIKDDEMVVATHGRSFWILDDLNPLRESSWIRSEEEFHFFAPKPSYRRTLNWSTNLFMGDGKNYSPAFGIPGTSYVVEDSNGEKQTRFLDLGENPPQGVIFHYFLNDPENTKLELQIQDSEGKIIETFETKQDRQVSQDQEDEDEDEKKPNLPATKGLNRFIWNMRYPGPAERIDKSLEKKGYQALGRGEMGERGGPTAIPGSYHAVLRMENKEQAQSFEILKDPRLDTTHDDYQAQFDLWLRIRDRLSETNHLLNRLRRLRSEISIILQRPDQTKDHSDNSSKSFRDSAESLLQKLDELENELFQTRNETPSDRLRHPVKLRDRLEGLISVVAVAEASPPRQAFEVFEHLSGLLEKHFSRMNQLESNELVTLKQLVHKEKIQMFEG
;
A
#
# COMPACT_ATOMS: atom_id res chain seq x y z
N MET A 1 -20.48 19.25 -21.56
CA MET A 1 -20.10 17.82 -21.46
C MET A 1 -18.60 17.63 -21.46
N GLN A 2 -17.85 18.03 -22.49
CA GLN A 2 -16.37 17.87 -22.50
C GLN A 2 -15.64 18.61 -21.34
N GLU A 3 -16.04 19.84 -20.99
CA GLU A 3 -15.39 20.58 -19.88
C GLU A 3 -15.71 20.01 -18.49
N ASN A 4 -16.94 19.55 -18.24
CA ASN A 4 -17.28 18.86 -16.99
C ASN A 4 -16.45 17.58 -16.80
N ASN A 5 -16.17 16.84 -17.88
CA ASN A 5 -15.31 15.65 -17.81
C ASN A 5 -13.86 15.99 -17.42
N VAL A 6 -13.35 17.19 -17.77
CA VAL A 6 -12.00 17.63 -17.38
C VAL A 6 -11.93 17.92 -15.88
N GLN A 7 -12.94 18.57 -15.31
CA GLN A 7 -12.99 18.87 -13.87
C GLN A 7 -13.13 17.61 -13.02
N ILE A 8 -14.05 16.71 -13.43
CA ILE A 8 -14.19 15.37 -12.87
C ILE A 8 -12.81 14.72 -12.83
N ASN A 9 -12.11 14.57 -13.97
CA ASN A 9 -10.77 14.00 -14.01
C ASN A 9 -9.77 14.62 -13.01
N LEU A 10 -9.77 15.95 -12.83
CA LEU A 10 -8.87 16.63 -11.88
C LEU A 10 -9.19 16.36 -10.41
N ILE A 11 -10.40 15.92 -10.07
CA ILE A 11 -10.78 15.50 -8.72
C ILE A 11 -10.21 14.12 -8.43
N HIS A 12 -10.49 13.14 -9.29
CA HIS A 12 -10.18 11.74 -9.04
C HIS A 12 -8.68 11.42 -9.18
N GLN A 13 -7.95 12.21 -9.97
CA GLN A 13 -6.49 12.05 -10.15
C GLN A 13 -5.66 12.58 -8.98
N ASN A 14 -6.26 13.31 -8.03
CA ASN A 14 -5.58 13.93 -6.89
C ASN A 14 -6.08 13.39 -5.53
N LEU A 15 -6.73 12.21 -5.52
CA LEU A 15 -7.12 11.52 -4.29
C LEU A 15 -5.88 11.01 -3.52
N ARG A 16 -5.98 10.94 -2.19
CA ARG A 16 -4.94 10.35 -1.32
C ARG A 16 -5.45 9.07 -0.68
N TRP A 17 -4.86 7.97 -1.11
CA TRP A 17 -5.08 6.61 -0.61
C TRP A 17 -3.97 6.23 0.35
N ARG A 18 -4.27 5.47 1.40
CA ARG A 18 -3.25 4.94 2.31
C ARG A 18 -3.16 3.43 2.21
N CYS A 19 -1.95 2.89 2.07
CA CYS A 19 -1.70 1.45 2.15
C CYS A 19 -1.66 1.07 3.63
N ILE A 20 -2.55 0.20 4.08
CA ILE A 20 -2.62 -0.21 5.50
C ILE A 20 -1.82 -1.48 5.80
N GLY A 21 -1.09 -1.98 4.80
CA GLY A 21 -0.41 -3.27 4.88
C GLY A 21 -1.36 -4.45 4.65
N PRO A 22 -0.94 -5.68 4.99
CA PRO A 22 0.29 -6.00 5.71
C PRO A 22 1.54 -5.89 4.82
N SER A 23 2.71 -5.81 5.43
CA SER A 23 4.01 -5.95 4.77
C SER A 23 4.41 -7.42 4.58
N ARG A 24 3.49 -8.25 4.08
CA ARG A 24 3.76 -9.64 3.68
C ARG A 24 3.98 -9.72 2.19
N GLY A 25 5.06 -10.38 1.78
CA GLY A 25 5.31 -10.63 0.37
C GLY A 25 4.25 -11.54 -0.26
N GLY A 26 4.02 -11.33 -1.55
CA GLY A 26 3.31 -12.24 -2.45
C GLY A 26 4.25 -12.74 -3.55
N ARG A 27 3.70 -13.44 -4.55
CA ARG A 27 4.45 -14.16 -5.58
C ARG A 27 5.42 -13.29 -6.35
N VAL A 28 6.67 -13.75 -6.41
CA VAL A 28 7.78 -13.16 -7.19
C VAL A 28 8.32 -14.21 -8.15
N VAL A 29 8.36 -13.86 -9.42
CA VAL A 29 8.78 -14.76 -10.52
C VAL A 29 9.91 -14.17 -11.36
N ALA A 30 10.41 -13.00 -10.98
CA ALA A 30 11.49 -12.31 -11.67
C ALA A 30 12.41 -11.62 -10.66
N VAL A 31 13.69 -11.95 -10.66
CA VAL A 31 14.70 -11.36 -9.77
C VAL A 31 15.97 -10.99 -10.52
N ALA A 32 16.63 -9.93 -10.08
CA ALA A 32 17.92 -9.52 -10.64
C ALA A 32 18.82 -8.88 -9.57
N GLY A 33 20.13 -8.99 -9.76
CA GLY A 33 21.12 -8.31 -8.92
C GLY A 33 21.98 -7.36 -9.74
N ASP A 34 22.43 -6.28 -9.09
CA ASP A 34 23.47 -5.41 -9.65
C ASP A 34 24.82 -6.14 -9.59
N PRO A 35 25.51 -6.35 -10.73
CA PRO A 35 26.78 -7.08 -10.75
C PRO A 35 27.95 -6.29 -10.14
N GLU A 36 27.83 -4.97 -9.95
CA GLU A 36 28.88 -4.11 -9.41
C GLU A 36 28.62 -3.74 -7.95
N ASN A 37 27.38 -3.39 -7.60
CA ASN A 37 27.01 -3.03 -6.23
C ASN A 37 26.41 -4.22 -5.47
N GLN A 38 27.17 -4.73 -4.49
CA GLN A 38 26.81 -5.92 -3.73
C GLN A 38 25.51 -5.80 -2.92
N GLN A 39 25.02 -4.60 -2.63
CA GLN A 39 23.82 -4.40 -1.81
C GLN A 39 22.55 -4.16 -2.64
N VAL A 40 22.69 -3.99 -3.96
CA VAL A 40 21.57 -3.65 -4.84
C VAL A 40 20.99 -4.91 -5.49
N PHE A 41 19.69 -5.08 -5.32
CA PHE A 41 18.89 -6.13 -5.96
C PHE A 41 17.52 -5.60 -6.34
N TYR A 42 16.87 -6.32 -7.24
CA TYR A 42 15.55 -6.00 -7.76
C TYR A 42 14.70 -7.26 -7.81
N PHE A 43 13.39 -7.08 -7.63
CA PHE A 43 12.42 -8.12 -7.96
C PHE A 43 11.21 -7.54 -8.69
N GLY A 44 10.58 -8.38 -9.50
CA GLY A 44 9.29 -8.14 -10.14
C GLY A 44 8.22 -9.03 -9.50
N ALA A 45 7.15 -8.41 -8.99
CA ALA A 45 6.02 -9.14 -8.44
C ALA A 45 5.11 -9.66 -9.58
N ALA A 46 4.51 -10.84 -9.38
CA ALA A 46 3.54 -11.44 -10.31
C ALA A 46 2.32 -10.54 -10.56
N ALA A 47 1.97 -9.72 -9.56
CA ALA A 47 1.16 -8.53 -9.65
C ALA A 47 1.65 -7.60 -8.53
N GLY A 48 2.11 -6.39 -8.85
CA GLY A 48 2.62 -5.45 -7.85
C GLY A 48 3.86 -4.64 -8.23
N GLY A 49 4.30 -4.73 -9.49
CA GLY A 49 5.36 -3.90 -10.05
C GLY A 49 6.77 -4.33 -9.67
N ILE A 50 7.72 -3.41 -9.81
CA ILE A 50 9.16 -3.63 -9.66
C ILE A 50 9.63 -2.97 -8.38
N TRP A 51 10.41 -3.72 -7.59
CA TRP A 51 10.93 -3.30 -6.30
C TRP A 51 12.44 -3.35 -6.28
N LYS A 52 13.04 -2.43 -5.53
CA LYS A 52 14.48 -2.28 -5.37
C LYS A 52 14.86 -2.27 -3.90
N THR A 53 15.96 -2.95 -3.58
CA THR A 53 16.68 -2.78 -2.32
C THR A 53 18.07 -2.22 -2.61
N GLU A 54 18.59 -1.40 -1.70
CA GLU A 54 19.97 -0.88 -1.75
C GLU A 54 20.79 -1.29 -0.52
N ASP A 55 20.26 -2.20 0.32
CA ASP A 55 20.88 -2.63 1.58
C ASP A 55 20.89 -4.15 1.77
N GLY A 56 20.72 -4.90 0.68
CA GLY A 56 20.75 -6.36 0.71
C GLY A 56 19.46 -7.00 1.24
N GLY A 57 18.31 -6.34 1.06
CA GLY A 57 16.98 -6.89 1.32
C GLY A 57 16.42 -6.62 2.72
N ILE A 58 16.98 -5.65 3.46
CA ILE A 58 16.42 -5.23 4.76
C ILE A 58 15.16 -4.38 4.53
N TYR A 59 15.14 -3.53 3.50
CA TYR A 59 13.92 -2.90 3.00
C TYR A 59 13.81 -3.00 1.47
N TRP A 60 12.60 -2.75 0.98
CA TRP A 60 12.28 -2.67 -0.44
C TRP A 60 11.46 -1.41 -0.75
N GLU A 61 11.74 -0.77 -1.88
CA GLU A 61 10.96 0.34 -2.42
C GLU A 61 10.42 0.00 -3.79
N ASN A 62 9.15 0.30 -4.05
CA ASN A 62 8.62 0.21 -5.40
C ASN A 62 9.23 1.32 -6.26
N VAL A 63 9.77 0.95 -7.41
CA VAL A 63 10.45 1.84 -8.36
C VAL A 63 9.74 1.91 -9.72
N SER A 64 8.52 1.37 -9.80
CA SER A 64 7.71 1.30 -11.03
C SER A 64 6.45 2.16 -11.02
N ASP A 65 5.94 2.50 -9.84
CA ASP A 65 4.70 3.27 -9.67
C ASP A 65 4.81 4.61 -10.42
N GLY A 66 3.79 4.95 -11.20
CA GLY A 66 3.75 6.15 -12.06
C GLY A 66 4.34 5.98 -13.47
N PHE A 67 4.98 4.84 -13.78
CA PHE A 67 5.56 4.59 -15.11
C PHE A 67 4.92 3.41 -15.85
N LEU A 68 4.65 2.30 -15.15
CA LEU A 68 4.11 1.09 -15.77
C LEU A 68 2.59 1.18 -15.95
N ARG A 69 2.07 0.53 -16.99
CA ARG A 69 0.62 0.44 -17.28
C ARG A 69 0.01 -0.92 -16.94
N SER A 70 0.84 -1.91 -16.64
CA SER A 70 0.47 -3.20 -16.07
C SER A 70 1.37 -3.47 -14.86
N SER A 71 0.93 -4.37 -13.97
CA SER A 71 1.62 -4.62 -12.70
C SER A 71 2.31 -5.99 -12.62
N SER A 72 2.07 -6.86 -13.60
CA SER A 72 2.61 -8.22 -13.65
C SER A 72 3.99 -8.21 -14.29
N VAL A 73 5.03 -8.61 -13.56
CA VAL A 73 6.41 -8.65 -14.06
C VAL A 73 6.81 -10.11 -14.23
N GLY A 74 7.05 -10.53 -15.47
CA GLY A 74 7.42 -11.90 -15.81
C GLY A 74 8.92 -12.14 -16.02
N ALA A 75 9.68 -11.09 -16.32
CA ALA A 75 11.13 -11.15 -16.46
C ALA A 75 11.79 -9.83 -16.04
N LEU A 76 12.96 -9.91 -15.41
CA LEU A 76 13.71 -8.74 -14.98
C LEU A 76 15.21 -8.97 -15.17
N THR A 77 15.92 -8.03 -15.79
CA THR A 77 17.35 -8.21 -16.05
C THR A 77 18.09 -6.88 -15.98
N VAL A 78 19.13 -6.85 -15.14
CA VAL A 78 20.13 -5.78 -15.11
C VAL A 78 21.20 -6.09 -16.16
N ALA A 79 21.55 -5.12 -17.00
CA ALA A 79 22.56 -5.33 -18.04
C ALA A 79 23.96 -5.55 -17.42
N PRO A 80 24.68 -6.62 -17.77
CA PRO A 80 25.99 -6.92 -17.16
C PRO A 80 27.08 -5.86 -17.41
N SER A 81 26.96 -5.08 -18.47
CA SER A 81 27.94 -4.03 -18.86
C SER A 81 27.59 -2.62 -18.40
N ASP A 82 26.37 -2.40 -17.90
CA ASP A 82 25.93 -1.11 -17.37
C ASP A 82 24.74 -1.32 -16.41
N PRO A 83 24.98 -1.36 -15.09
CA PRO A 83 23.93 -1.58 -14.10
C PRO A 83 22.83 -0.51 -14.05
N ASN A 84 23.00 0.64 -14.74
CA ASN A 84 21.93 1.61 -14.89
C ASN A 84 20.84 1.15 -15.87
N VAL A 85 21.17 0.23 -16.78
CA VAL A 85 20.25 -0.29 -17.77
C VAL A 85 19.55 -1.54 -17.25
N ILE A 86 18.23 -1.44 -17.11
CA ILE A 86 17.38 -2.53 -16.64
C ILE A 86 16.26 -2.74 -17.64
N TYR A 87 16.00 -4.00 -17.98
CA TYR A 87 14.85 -4.40 -18.79
C TYR A 87 13.86 -5.18 -17.94
N ALA A 88 12.57 -4.88 -18.11
CA ALA A 88 11.47 -5.60 -17.50
C ALA A 88 10.52 -6.12 -18.58
N GLY A 89 10.24 -7.41 -18.56
CA GLY A 89 9.23 -8.06 -19.38
C GLY A 89 7.96 -8.25 -18.56
N MET A 90 6.84 -7.75 -19.08
CA MET A 90 5.58 -7.78 -18.37
C MET A 90 4.81 -9.09 -18.65
N GLY A 91 4.01 -9.49 -17.65
CA GLY A 91 3.17 -10.69 -17.60
C GLY A 91 3.94 -11.96 -17.28
N GLU A 92 3.63 -12.56 -16.14
CA GLU A 92 4.27 -13.80 -15.70
C GLU A 92 3.95 -15.00 -16.62
N SER A 93 4.93 -15.89 -16.79
CA SER A 93 4.81 -17.09 -17.61
C SER A 93 4.45 -18.36 -16.83
N THR A 94 4.41 -18.25 -15.50
CA THR A 94 3.86 -19.20 -14.53
C THR A 94 2.35 -19.10 -14.52
N ILE A 95 1.70 -19.65 -15.55
CA ILE A 95 0.26 -19.46 -15.86
C ILE A 95 -0.70 -20.10 -14.83
N ARG A 96 -0.67 -19.67 -13.57
CA ARG A 96 -1.66 -19.97 -12.52
C ARG A 96 -3.05 -19.45 -12.95
N ILE A 97 -4.11 -19.92 -12.31
CA ILE A 97 -5.48 -19.57 -12.70
C ILE A 97 -5.80 -18.07 -12.52
N ASP A 98 -5.05 -17.37 -11.69
CA ASP A 98 -5.13 -15.94 -11.39
C ASP A 98 -4.04 -15.12 -12.08
N VAL A 99 -3.35 -15.68 -13.08
CA VAL A 99 -2.31 -14.98 -13.82
C VAL A 99 -2.82 -13.68 -14.46
N SER A 100 -2.11 -12.60 -14.21
CA SER A 100 -2.32 -11.28 -14.81
C SER A 100 -1.65 -11.18 -16.19
N TYR A 101 -2.15 -10.28 -17.04
CA TYR A 101 -1.48 -10.00 -18.32
C TYR A 101 -0.44 -8.88 -18.17
N GLY A 102 0.57 -8.92 -19.03
CA GLY A 102 1.50 -7.82 -19.25
C GLY A 102 1.18 -7.03 -20.51
N ASP A 103 1.86 -5.90 -20.66
CA ASP A 103 1.72 -4.98 -21.79
C ASP A 103 3.03 -4.80 -22.59
N GLY A 104 3.98 -5.74 -22.48
CA GLY A 104 5.20 -5.77 -23.28
C GLY A 104 6.48 -5.52 -22.48
N VAL A 105 7.46 -4.81 -23.06
CA VAL A 105 8.78 -4.60 -22.45
C VAL A 105 8.95 -3.15 -21.99
N TYR A 106 9.57 -2.96 -20.83
CA TYR A 106 10.01 -1.66 -20.32
C TYR A 106 11.53 -1.61 -20.15
N ARG A 107 12.08 -0.39 -20.19
CA ARG A 107 13.50 -0.14 -19.92
C ARG A 107 13.73 1.09 -19.05
N SER A 108 14.62 0.93 -18.08
CA SER A 108 15.25 2.01 -17.32
C SER A 108 16.69 2.22 -17.78
N THR A 109 17.17 3.46 -17.70
CA THR A 109 18.59 3.84 -17.93
C THR A 109 19.20 4.58 -16.74
N ASP A 110 18.52 4.55 -15.61
CA ASP A 110 18.86 5.28 -14.39
C ASP A 110 18.63 4.41 -13.14
N ALA A 111 18.89 3.10 -13.29
CA ALA A 111 18.82 2.09 -12.23
C ALA A 111 17.44 1.97 -11.56
N GLY A 112 16.38 2.17 -12.35
CA GLY A 112 14.97 2.02 -11.97
C GLY A 112 14.29 3.32 -11.57
N LYS A 113 14.95 4.48 -11.62
CA LYS A 113 14.31 5.76 -11.23
C LYS A 113 13.23 6.21 -12.22
N SER A 114 13.37 5.86 -13.49
CA SER A 114 12.36 6.06 -14.53
C SER A 114 12.33 4.88 -15.52
N TRP A 115 11.16 4.68 -16.14
CA TRP A 115 10.93 3.59 -17.09
C TRP A 115 10.27 4.08 -18.38
N ASN A 116 10.65 3.47 -19.50
CA ASN A 116 10.08 3.73 -20.82
C ASN A 116 9.51 2.44 -21.40
N HIS A 117 8.30 2.49 -21.97
CA HIS A 117 7.69 1.37 -22.69
C HIS A 117 8.35 1.19 -24.07
N LEU A 118 8.61 -0.06 -24.45
CA LEU A 118 9.39 -0.45 -25.63
C LEU A 118 8.61 -1.32 -26.64
N GLY A 119 7.29 -1.42 -26.49
CA GLY A 119 6.44 -2.22 -27.37
C GLY A 119 6.33 -3.70 -26.95
N LEU A 120 5.95 -4.56 -27.90
CA LEU A 120 5.51 -5.94 -27.69
C LEU A 120 4.23 -6.10 -26.84
N PRO A 121 3.17 -5.27 -26.98
CA PRO A 121 2.00 -5.37 -26.11
C PRO A 121 1.23 -6.70 -26.25
N GLU A 122 1.16 -7.26 -27.46
CA GLU A 122 0.42 -8.52 -27.73
C GLU A 122 1.18 -9.79 -27.33
N THR A 123 2.42 -9.67 -26.82
CA THR A 123 3.09 -10.86 -26.26
C THR A 123 2.43 -11.30 -24.97
N ARG A 124 1.87 -10.35 -24.20
CA ARG A 124 1.22 -10.48 -22.88
C ARG A 124 2.03 -11.18 -21.78
N GLN A 125 2.66 -12.32 -22.03
CA GLN A 125 3.49 -13.07 -21.11
C GLN A 125 4.91 -13.14 -21.65
N ILE A 126 5.84 -12.43 -21.00
CA ILE A 126 7.27 -12.47 -21.31
C ILE A 126 7.96 -13.29 -20.22
N SER A 127 8.56 -14.40 -20.63
CA SER A 127 9.13 -15.40 -19.73
C SER A 127 10.57 -15.10 -19.35
N GLU A 128 11.36 -14.54 -20.26
CA GLU A 128 12.79 -14.32 -20.08
C GLU A 128 13.30 -13.12 -20.88
N ILE A 129 14.31 -12.43 -20.34
CA ILE A 129 15.06 -11.39 -21.03
C ILE A 129 16.55 -11.69 -20.90
N ARG A 130 17.27 -11.63 -22.02
CA ARG A 130 18.74 -11.78 -22.04
C ARG A 130 19.38 -10.56 -22.68
N VAL A 131 20.28 -9.91 -21.95
CA VAL A 131 21.07 -8.77 -22.43
C VAL A 131 22.47 -9.24 -22.79
N HIS A 132 22.99 -8.77 -23.93
CA HIS A 132 24.34 -9.11 -24.35
C HIS A 132 25.38 -8.63 -23.32
N PRO A 133 26.37 -9.47 -22.90
CA PRO A 133 27.26 -9.17 -21.78
C PRO A 133 28.02 -7.84 -21.91
N ASN A 134 28.41 -7.47 -23.13
CA ASN A 134 29.21 -6.28 -23.43
C ASN A 134 28.46 -5.19 -24.22
N ASN A 135 27.14 -5.31 -24.40
CA ASN A 135 26.36 -4.31 -25.14
C ASN A 135 24.93 -4.25 -24.59
N PRO A 136 24.58 -3.22 -23.79
CA PRO A 136 23.26 -3.13 -23.17
C PRO A 136 22.12 -2.88 -24.18
N ASP A 137 22.42 -2.49 -25.42
CA ASP A 137 21.42 -2.24 -26.46
C ASP A 137 21.07 -3.48 -27.30
N LEU A 138 21.85 -4.56 -27.18
CA LEU A 138 21.56 -5.85 -27.80
C LEU A 138 20.85 -6.76 -26.78
N VAL A 139 19.55 -6.92 -26.95
CA VAL A 139 18.67 -7.59 -25.99
C VAL A 139 17.73 -8.57 -26.70
N TYR A 140 17.40 -9.66 -26.03
CA TYR A 140 16.47 -10.69 -26.49
C TYR A 140 15.32 -10.82 -25.50
N ALA A 141 14.11 -11.07 -26.00
CA ALA A 141 12.93 -11.35 -25.19
C ALA A 141 12.29 -12.67 -25.63
N SER A 142 11.96 -13.52 -24.66
CA SER A 142 11.19 -14.74 -24.85
C SER A 142 9.73 -14.47 -24.51
N ALA A 143 8.84 -14.68 -25.47
CA ALA A 143 7.42 -14.50 -25.30
C ALA A 143 6.71 -15.85 -25.31
N LEU A 144 6.01 -16.17 -24.22
CA LEU A 144 5.07 -17.28 -24.19
C LEU A 144 3.87 -16.96 -25.07
N GLY A 145 3.43 -15.69 -25.13
CA GLY A 145 2.17 -15.30 -25.77
C GLY A 145 0.98 -15.45 -24.85
N HIS A 146 -0.21 -15.27 -25.41
CA HIS A 146 -1.48 -15.31 -24.69
C HIS A 146 -1.65 -16.63 -23.91
N ALA A 147 -1.70 -16.57 -22.58
CA ALA A 147 -1.96 -17.76 -21.75
C ALA A 147 -3.32 -18.42 -22.06
N PHE A 148 -4.29 -17.64 -22.56
CA PHE A 148 -5.69 -18.04 -22.66
C PHE A 148 -6.21 -18.31 -24.08
N GLY A 149 -5.34 -18.21 -25.09
CA GLY A 149 -5.73 -18.39 -26.48
C GLY A 149 -4.55 -18.40 -27.44
N PRO A 150 -4.75 -18.83 -28.70
CA PRO A 150 -3.70 -18.80 -29.70
C PRO A 150 -3.38 -17.36 -30.15
N ASN A 151 -2.11 -17.03 -30.36
CA ASN A 151 -1.68 -15.73 -30.90
C ASN A 151 -0.35 -15.83 -31.67
N LYS A 152 -0.01 -14.84 -32.50
CA LYS A 152 1.18 -14.86 -33.36
C LYS A 152 2.43 -14.28 -32.70
N GLU A 153 2.24 -13.49 -31.66
CA GLU A 153 3.28 -12.76 -30.92
C GLU A 153 3.88 -13.67 -29.84
N ARG A 154 4.34 -14.85 -30.28
CA ARG A 154 5.02 -15.89 -29.49
C ARG A 154 6.42 -16.11 -30.02
N GLY A 155 7.36 -16.48 -29.16
CA GLY A 155 8.69 -16.91 -29.58
C GLY A 155 9.80 -15.94 -29.16
N ILE A 156 10.89 -15.91 -29.93
CA ILE A 156 12.10 -15.13 -29.60
C ILE A 156 12.15 -13.85 -30.40
N PHE A 157 12.27 -12.74 -29.70
CA PHE A 157 12.46 -11.40 -30.26
C PHE A 157 13.86 -10.88 -29.94
N ARG A 158 14.43 -10.07 -30.83
CA ARG A 158 15.72 -9.40 -30.62
C ARG A 158 15.62 -7.93 -30.96
N SER A 159 16.23 -7.08 -30.14
CA SER A 159 16.51 -5.69 -30.46
C SER A 159 18.02 -5.45 -30.48
N LYS A 160 18.46 -4.56 -31.37
CA LYS A 160 19.86 -4.11 -31.51
C LYS A 160 20.03 -2.63 -31.16
N ASP A 161 18.95 -1.97 -30.75
CA ASP A 161 18.89 -0.53 -30.49
C ASP A 161 18.23 -0.20 -29.15
N GLY A 162 18.38 -1.11 -28.19
CA GLY A 162 17.93 -0.94 -26.82
C GLY A 162 16.42 -1.12 -26.64
N GLY A 163 15.76 -1.81 -27.56
CA GLY A 163 14.32 -2.13 -27.52
C GLY A 163 13.44 -1.17 -28.31
N ARG A 164 14.00 -0.24 -29.09
CA ARG A 164 13.19 0.67 -29.92
C ARG A 164 12.55 -0.07 -31.09
N ASN A 165 13.25 -1.06 -31.64
CA ASN A 165 12.74 -1.95 -32.68
C ASN A 165 13.01 -3.41 -32.31
N TRP A 166 12.08 -4.29 -32.66
CA TRP A 166 12.15 -5.73 -32.38
C TRP A 166 12.06 -6.55 -33.68
N GLU A 167 13.01 -7.46 -33.87
CA GLU A 167 13.02 -8.49 -34.89
C GLU A 167 12.44 -9.79 -34.31
N HIS A 168 11.42 -10.37 -34.95
CA HIS A 168 10.89 -11.68 -34.57
C HIS A 168 11.77 -12.79 -35.18
N LEU A 169 12.64 -13.40 -34.37
CA LEU A 169 13.69 -14.32 -34.83
C LEU A 169 13.22 -15.76 -34.99
N LEU A 170 12.41 -16.25 -34.06
CA LEU A 170 12.03 -17.66 -34.00
C LEU A 170 10.58 -17.79 -33.53
N PHE A 171 9.74 -18.36 -34.39
CA PHE A 171 8.33 -18.65 -34.15
C PHE A 171 8.08 -20.14 -34.36
N ARG A 172 7.33 -20.76 -33.45
CA ARG A 172 6.98 -22.19 -33.54
C ARG A 172 5.55 -22.43 -34.03
N SER A 173 4.57 -21.91 -33.30
CA SER A 173 3.14 -21.97 -33.65
C SER A 173 2.35 -20.96 -32.83
N GLU A 174 1.07 -20.79 -33.13
CA GLU A 174 0.20 -19.90 -32.36
C GLU A 174 -0.18 -20.45 -30.98
N SER A 175 0.15 -21.71 -30.68
CA SER A 175 -0.14 -22.38 -29.39
C SER A 175 1.11 -22.70 -28.58
N ALA A 176 2.31 -22.50 -29.14
CA ALA A 176 3.58 -22.80 -28.49
C ALA A 176 4.51 -21.58 -28.51
N GLY A 177 4.82 -21.06 -27.32
CA GLY A 177 5.69 -19.89 -27.16
C GLY A 177 7.00 -20.20 -26.47
N ALA A 178 7.94 -19.26 -26.54
CA ALA A 178 9.23 -19.40 -25.88
C ALA A 178 9.06 -19.25 -24.37
N ILE A 179 9.54 -20.23 -23.60
CA ILE A 179 9.39 -20.26 -22.13
C ILE A 179 10.71 -20.07 -21.40
N ASP A 180 11.84 -20.33 -22.06
CA ASP A 180 13.17 -20.07 -21.53
C ASP A 180 14.15 -19.74 -22.68
N LEU A 181 15.16 -18.93 -22.39
CA LEU A 181 16.24 -18.57 -23.29
C LEU A 181 17.53 -18.43 -22.47
N SER A 182 18.57 -19.15 -22.86
CA SER A 182 19.90 -19.05 -22.27
C SER A 182 20.90 -18.55 -23.29
N LEU A 183 21.79 -17.64 -22.86
CA LEU A 183 22.84 -17.03 -23.66
C LEU A 183 24.19 -17.37 -23.02
N ASP A 184 25.15 -17.87 -23.81
CA ASP A 184 26.50 -18.16 -23.31
C ASP A 184 27.27 -16.84 -23.06
N PRO A 185 27.61 -16.50 -21.80
CA PRO A 185 28.30 -15.24 -21.51
C PRO A 185 29.74 -15.23 -22.05
N ASN A 186 30.36 -16.39 -22.27
CA ASN A 186 31.71 -16.51 -22.81
C ASN A 186 31.73 -16.42 -24.35
N ASN A 187 30.61 -16.74 -25.01
CA ASN A 187 30.43 -16.59 -26.45
C ASN A 187 28.97 -16.27 -26.78
N PRO A 188 28.57 -14.99 -26.77
CA PRO A 188 27.17 -14.56 -26.88
C PRO A 188 26.52 -14.80 -28.25
N ARG A 189 27.23 -15.46 -29.19
CA ARG A 189 26.63 -16.00 -30.41
C ARG A 189 25.87 -17.31 -30.17
N ILE A 190 26.12 -17.98 -29.04
CA ILE A 190 25.50 -19.26 -28.71
C ILE A 190 24.28 -18.98 -27.84
N LEU A 191 23.11 -19.40 -28.34
CA LEU A 191 21.83 -19.28 -27.67
C LEU A 191 21.12 -20.63 -27.68
N ILE A 192 20.41 -20.95 -26.62
CA ILE A 192 19.49 -22.11 -26.60
C ILE A 192 18.16 -21.63 -26.02
N ALA A 193 17.07 -21.96 -26.71
CA ALA A 193 15.72 -21.59 -26.33
C ALA A 193 14.83 -22.83 -26.21
N SER A 194 13.90 -22.82 -25.26
CA SER A 194 12.83 -23.81 -25.16
C SER A 194 11.48 -23.20 -25.49
N PHE A 195 10.61 -24.00 -26.10
CA PHE A 195 9.24 -23.67 -26.41
C PHE A 195 8.30 -24.60 -25.65
N TRP A 196 7.17 -24.06 -25.21
CA TRP A 196 6.14 -24.79 -24.47
C TRP A 196 4.79 -24.59 -25.15
N GLU A 197 4.16 -25.70 -25.56
CA GLU A 197 2.76 -25.70 -25.98
C GLU A 197 1.86 -25.78 -24.76
N ALA A 198 1.17 -24.68 -24.46
CA ALA A 198 0.21 -24.62 -23.36
C ALA A 198 -0.86 -23.56 -23.55
N GLN A 199 -2.04 -23.86 -23.01
CA GLN A 199 -3.18 -22.96 -22.95
C GLN A 199 -3.95 -23.23 -21.65
N ARG A 200 -4.52 -22.17 -21.07
CA ARG A 200 -5.38 -22.27 -19.89
C ARG A 200 -6.74 -21.64 -20.19
N ASN A 201 -7.78 -22.16 -19.57
CA ASN A 201 -9.12 -21.56 -19.56
C ASN A 201 -9.75 -21.73 -18.17
N PHE A 202 -11.04 -21.42 -18.03
CA PHE A 202 -11.74 -21.50 -16.73
C PHE A 202 -11.81 -22.90 -16.11
N TRP A 203 -11.70 -23.97 -16.91
CA TRP A 203 -11.93 -25.35 -16.46
C TRP A 203 -10.77 -26.30 -16.73
N SER A 204 -9.72 -25.83 -17.41
CA SER A 204 -8.58 -26.68 -17.75
C SER A 204 -7.31 -25.88 -18.00
N LEU A 205 -6.20 -26.44 -17.55
CA LEU A 205 -4.88 -26.25 -18.12
C LEU A 205 -4.66 -27.35 -19.17
N GLN A 206 -4.06 -27.02 -20.30
CA GLN A 206 -3.50 -27.97 -21.25
C GLN A 206 -1.99 -27.71 -21.30
N SER A 207 -1.17 -28.72 -20.97
CA SER A 207 0.29 -28.60 -20.94
C SER A 207 0.96 -29.74 -21.72
N GLY A 208 1.76 -29.34 -22.72
CA GLY A 208 2.57 -30.23 -23.54
C GLY A 208 1.89 -30.63 -24.84
N GLY A 209 2.69 -30.72 -25.91
CA GLY A 209 2.22 -30.94 -27.26
C GLY A 209 3.36 -30.97 -28.29
N PRO A 210 3.05 -31.19 -29.59
CA PRO A 210 4.05 -31.26 -30.67
C PRO A 210 4.79 -29.93 -30.94
N GLY A 211 4.30 -28.82 -30.40
CA GLY A 211 4.93 -27.51 -30.39
C GLY A 211 6.06 -27.38 -29.36
N SER A 212 6.02 -28.13 -28.25
CA SER A 212 7.08 -28.08 -27.24
C SER A 212 8.41 -28.59 -27.83
N SER A 213 9.45 -27.75 -27.80
CA SER A 213 10.69 -27.99 -28.55
C SER A 213 11.91 -27.26 -27.96
N ILE A 214 13.11 -27.66 -28.37
CA ILE A 214 14.38 -27.00 -28.02
C ILE A 214 15.11 -26.59 -29.29
N TYR A 215 15.53 -25.33 -29.35
CA TYR A 215 16.28 -24.76 -30.47
C TYR A 215 17.64 -24.24 -30.02
N ARG A 216 18.62 -24.31 -30.91
CA ARG A 216 19.96 -23.75 -30.71
C ARG A 216 20.36 -22.82 -31.84
N SER A 217 20.95 -21.69 -31.50
CA SER A 217 21.66 -20.81 -32.44
C SER A 217 23.15 -20.78 -32.11
N MET A 218 23.97 -20.64 -33.16
CA MET A 218 25.43 -20.52 -33.07
C MET A 218 25.94 -19.18 -33.64
N ASP A 219 25.03 -18.30 -34.07
CA ASP A 219 25.31 -17.05 -34.78
C ASP A 219 24.56 -15.83 -34.21
N GLY A 220 24.13 -15.88 -32.95
CA GLY A 220 23.45 -14.77 -32.28
C GLY A 220 21.97 -14.65 -32.68
N GLY A 221 21.34 -15.76 -33.07
CA GLY A 221 19.93 -15.86 -33.37
C GLY A 221 19.55 -15.54 -34.81
N ASP A 222 20.52 -15.37 -35.70
CA ASP A 222 20.27 -15.17 -37.14
C ASP A 222 19.80 -16.48 -37.81
N SER A 223 20.26 -17.63 -37.29
CA SER A 223 19.74 -18.95 -37.63
C SER A 223 19.56 -19.84 -36.40
N TRP A 224 18.62 -20.79 -36.50
CA TRP A 224 18.24 -21.71 -35.43
C TRP A 224 18.13 -23.15 -35.95
N GLU A 225 18.64 -24.10 -35.17
CA GLU A 225 18.53 -25.53 -35.41
C GLU A 225 17.61 -26.16 -34.35
N ASP A 226 16.65 -26.97 -34.81
CA ASP A 226 15.80 -27.78 -33.93
C ASP A 226 16.61 -28.98 -33.39
N ILE A 227 16.85 -29.00 -32.09
CA ILE A 227 17.62 -30.05 -31.40
C ILE A 227 16.73 -30.94 -30.51
N THR A 228 15.41 -30.82 -30.62
CA THR A 228 14.41 -31.51 -29.78
C THR A 228 14.59 -33.04 -29.77
N HIS A 229 15.09 -33.61 -30.86
CA HIS A 229 15.26 -35.06 -31.02
C HIS A 229 16.72 -35.53 -31.02
N ARG A 230 17.63 -34.72 -30.47
CA ARG A 230 19.04 -35.10 -30.30
C ARG A 230 19.17 -36.31 -29.37
N ARG A 231 20.26 -37.07 -29.56
CA ARG A 231 20.49 -38.34 -28.86
C ARG A 231 20.54 -38.10 -27.34
N GLY A 232 19.71 -38.84 -26.60
CA GLY A 232 19.70 -38.85 -25.14
C GLY A 232 18.60 -38.01 -24.50
N LEU A 233 17.90 -37.18 -25.28
CA LEU A 233 16.67 -36.49 -24.86
C LEU A 233 15.47 -37.45 -24.84
N PRO A 234 14.41 -37.12 -24.07
CA PRO A 234 13.21 -37.95 -23.99
C PRO A 234 12.47 -38.02 -25.33
N LYS A 235 11.77 -39.14 -25.55
CA LYS A 235 10.90 -39.34 -26.71
C LYS A 235 9.43 -39.10 -26.34
N GLY A 236 8.59 -38.87 -27.34
CA GLY A 236 7.16 -38.65 -27.15
C GLY A 236 6.80 -37.18 -26.96
N THR A 237 5.70 -36.92 -26.25
CA THR A 237 5.21 -35.56 -25.97
C THR A 237 6.09 -34.89 -24.91
N LEU A 238 6.44 -33.63 -25.16
CA LEU A 238 7.21 -32.79 -24.25
C LEU A 238 6.32 -31.68 -23.66
N GLY A 239 6.56 -31.34 -22.41
CA GLY A 239 5.88 -30.27 -21.68
C GLY A 239 6.75 -29.04 -21.49
N LYS A 240 6.61 -28.36 -20.34
CA LYS A 240 7.46 -27.19 -20.00
C LYS A 240 8.91 -27.64 -19.78
N MET A 241 9.86 -26.78 -20.16
CA MET A 241 11.29 -27.07 -20.13
C MET A 241 12.09 -25.83 -19.72
N GLY A 242 12.91 -25.96 -18.69
CA GLY A 242 13.92 -24.96 -18.32
C GLY A 242 15.29 -25.33 -18.89
N ILE A 243 16.08 -24.35 -19.30
CA ILE A 243 17.39 -24.52 -19.94
C ILE A 243 18.40 -23.51 -19.39
N SER A 244 19.60 -23.99 -19.05
CA SER A 244 20.69 -23.13 -18.59
C SER A 244 22.05 -23.55 -19.17
N ILE A 245 22.69 -22.65 -19.92
CA ILE A 245 24.08 -22.79 -20.35
C ILE A 245 24.99 -22.46 -19.16
N SER A 246 26.03 -23.27 -18.94
CA SER A 246 26.99 -23.04 -17.85
C SER A 246 27.98 -21.92 -18.19
N PRO A 247 28.04 -20.83 -17.40
CA PRO A 247 29.12 -19.84 -17.53
C PRO A 247 30.50 -20.41 -17.16
N ALA A 248 30.54 -21.40 -16.28
CA ALA A 248 31.77 -22.00 -15.77
C ALA A 248 32.45 -22.96 -16.77
N GLN A 249 31.71 -23.52 -17.72
CA GLN A 249 32.25 -24.43 -18.73
C GLN A 249 31.50 -24.31 -20.07
N SER A 250 32.17 -23.71 -21.07
CA SER A 250 31.64 -23.66 -22.44
C SER A 250 31.30 -25.05 -22.97
N GLY A 251 30.16 -25.17 -23.65
CA GLY A 251 29.62 -26.43 -24.15
C GLY A 251 28.68 -27.13 -23.19
N ARG A 252 28.72 -26.83 -21.88
CA ARG A 252 27.82 -27.43 -20.90
C ARG A 252 26.46 -26.74 -20.87
N VAL A 253 25.41 -27.56 -20.96
CA VAL A 253 24.01 -27.13 -20.92
C VAL A 253 23.21 -28.06 -20.03
N TRP A 254 22.35 -27.50 -19.19
CA TRP A 254 21.36 -28.21 -18.40
C TRP A 254 19.98 -28.01 -18.98
N ALA A 255 19.14 -29.06 -18.92
CA ALA A 255 17.73 -28.97 -19.27
C ALA A 255 16.89 -29.80 -18.29
N ILE A 256 15.91 -29.19 -17.64
CA ILE A 256 14.89 -29.88 -16.84
C ILE A 256 13.63 -30.01 -17.71
N ILE A 257 13.13 -31.23 -17.91
CA ILE A 257 12.14 -31.50 -18.98
C ILE A 257 10.95 -32.27 -18.41
N GLU A 258 9.75 -31.72 -18.60
CA GLU A 258 8.48 -32.47 -18.45
C GLU A 258 8.28 -33.41 -19.65
N ALA A 259 8.19 -34.71 -19.38
CA ALA A 259 7.95 -35.77 -20.36
C ALA A 259 7.53 -37.07 -19.65
N GLU A 260 7.19 -38.12 -20.39
CA GLU A 260 7.04 -39.46 -19.79
C GLU A 260 8.36 -39.91 -19.12
N GLU A 261 9.49 -39.60 -19.75
CA GLU A 261 10.84 -39.75 -19.21
C GLU A 261 11.34 -38.44 -18.55
N ALA A 262 10.54 -37.80 -17.71
CA ALA A 262 10.87 -36.50 -17.08
C ALA A 262 12.16 -36.52 -16.25
N GLY A 263 13.03 -35.51 -16.37
CA GLY A 263 14.22 -35.43 -15.51
C GLY A 263 15.15 -34.28 -15.85
N LEU A 264 16.29 -34.25 -15.15
CA LEU A 264 17.38 -33.34 -15.46
C LEU A 264 18.32 -34.00 -16.48
N TYR A 265 18.63 -33.26 -17.53
CA TYR A 265 19.50 -33.64 -18.62
C TYR A 265 20.69 -32.70 -18.69
N ARG A 266 21.84 -33.24 -19.08
CA ARG A 266 23.08 -32.50 -19.30
C ARG A 266 23.66 -32.81 -20.67
N SER A 267 24.10 -31.77 -21.37
CA SER A 267 24.99 -31.86 -22.52
C SER A 267 26.33 -31.22 -22.16
N ASP A 268 27.42 -31.72 -22.74
CA ASP A 268 28.77 -31.16 -22.64
C ASP A 268 29.30 -30.72 -24.03
N ASP A 269 28.42 -30.70 -25.05
CA ASP A 269 28.73 -30.48 -26.46
C ASP A 269 27.72 -29.54 -27.16
N TYR A 270 27.26 -28.50 -26.45
CA TYR A 270 26.31 -27.49 -26.95
C TYR A 270 24.98 -28.10 -27.42
N GLY A 271 24.50 -29.15 -26.75
CA GLY A 271 23.22 -29.80 -27.03
C GLY A 271 23.24 -30.85 -28.14
N GLU A 272 24.41 -31.26 -28.66
CA GLU A 272 24.51 -32.33 -29.66
C GLU A 272 24.15 -33.71 -29.11
N SER A 273 24.57 -33.99 -27.88
CA SER A 273 24.18 -35.20 -27.16
C SER A 273 23.95 -34.94 -25.68
N TRP A 274 22.99 -35.68 -25.13
CA TRP A 274 22.47 -35.48 -23.78
C TRP A 274 22.60 -36.75 -22.94
N THR A 275 22.77 -36.54 -21.64
CA THR A 275 22.71 -37.59 -20.62
C THR A 275 21.71 -37.18 -19.56
N ARG A 276 20.75 -38.06 -19.23
CA ARG A 276 19.83 -37.85 -18.11
C ARG A 276 20.59 -38.08 -16.81
N THR A 277 20.90 -37.02 -16.07
CA THR A 277 21.71 -37.09 -14.84
C THR A 277 20.87 -37.41 -13.62
N SER A 278 19.59 -37.02 -13.61
CA SER A 278 18.65 -37.36 -12.54
C SER A 278 17.27 -37.75 -13.07
N LEU A 279 16.72 -38.80 -12.46
CA LEU A 279 15.36 -39.30 -12.67
C LEU A 279 14.43 -38.94 -11.50
N ASN A 280 14.94 -38.21 -10.50
CA ASN A 280 14.18 -37.97 -9.27
C ASN A 280 12.98 -37.06 -9.57
N ARG A 281 11.78 -37.54 -9.25
CA ARG A 281 10.52 -36.84 -9.49
C ARG A 281 10.31 -35.64 -8.57
N ASP A 282 10.99 -35.58 -7.42
CA ASP A 282 10.93 -34.40 -6.53
C ASP A 282 11.46 -33.12 -7.22
N LEU A 283 12.25 -33.28 -8.28
CA LEU A 283 12.77 -32.17 -9.10
C LEU A 283 11.74 -31.65 -10.13
N ILE A 284 10.62 -32.35 -10.29
CA ILE A 284 9.60 -32.10 -11.31
C ILE A 284 8.23 -32.23 -10.64
N HIS A 285 7.92 -31.23 -9.81
CA HIS A 285 6.57 -31.01 -9.29
C HIS A 285 5.86 -30.02 -10.23
N ARG A 286 4.53 -30.07 -10.34
CA ARG A 286 3.67 -29.20 -11.19
C ARG A 286 4.43 -28.44 -12.30
N PRO A 287 4.92 -29.12 -13.36
CA PRO A 287 5.92 -28.55 -14.26
C PRO A 287 5.52 -27.27 -14.97
N TRP A 288 4.23 -27.09 -15.24
CA TRP A 288 3.67 -25.86 -15.80
C TRP A 288 3.90 -24.64 -14.88
N TYR A 289 3.93 -24.86 -13.56
CA TYR A 289 4.18 -23.84 -12.55
C TYR A 289 5.68 -23.65 -12.32
N TYR A 290 6.47 -24.73 -12.35
CA TYR A 290 7.94 -24.67 -12.15
C TYR A 290 8.74 -25.12 -13.39
N CYS A 291 9.74 -26.00 -13.20
CA CYS A 291 10.72 -26.44 -14.20
C CYS A 291 11.74 -25.36 -14.59
N HIS A 292 12.37 -24.74 -13.60
CA HIS A 292 13.46 -23.79 -13.78
C HIS A 292 14.80 -24.42 -13.38
N VAL A 293 15.87 -24.08 -14.11
CA VAL A 293 17.22 -24.59 -13.88
C VAL A 293 18.26 -23.50 -14.02
N PHE A 294 19.22 -23.46 -13.10
CA PHE A 294 20.24 -22.41 -13.05
C PHE A 294 21.62 -23.04 -12.85
N ALA A 295 22.52 -22.85 -13.81
CA ALA A 295 23.91 -23.24 -13.69
C ALA A 295 24.67 -22.30 -12.75
N ASP A 296 25.54 -22.84 -11.89
CA ASP A 296 26.44 -22.00 -11.10
C ASP A 296 27.47 -21.29 -12.02
N PRO A 297 27.70 -19.98 -11.84
CA PRO A 297 28.54 -19.22 -12.76
C PRO A 297 30.04 -19.51 -12.61
N LYS A 298 30.48 -20.13 -11.50
CA LYS A 298 31.91 -20.45 -11.26
C LYS A 298 32.20 -21.94 -11.11
N HIS A 299 31.19 -22.78 -10.87
CA HIS A 299 31.37 -24.21 -10.64
C HIS A 299 30.57 -25.06 -11.63
N ALA A 300 31.25 -25.62 -12.64
CA ALA A 300 30.59 -26.31 -13.76
C ALA A 300 29.70 -27.50 -13.36
N ASP A 301 30.01 -28.19 -12.26
CA ASP A 301 29.24 -29.34 -11.75
C ASP A 301 28.11 -28.95 -10.78
N THR A 302 27.96 -27.65 -10.47
CA THR A 302 26.92 -27.14 -9.58
C THR A 302 25.74 -26.61 -10.39
N VAL A 303 24.54 -27.05 -10.02
CA VAL A 303 23.27 -26.65 -10.64
C VAL A 303 22.18 -26.53 -9.58
N TYR A 304 21.33 -25.52 -9.73
CA TYR A 304 20.18 -25.25 -8.88
C TYR A 304 18.89 -25.50 -9.66
N LEU A 305 17.86 -25.96 -8.96
CA LEU A 305 16.51 -26.11 -9.50
C LEU A 305 15.54 -25.42 -8.55
N THR A 306 14.76 -24.47 -9.06
CA THR A 306 13.65 -23.88 -8.31
C THR A 306 12.37 -24.65 -8.68
N ASN A 307 11.68 -25.09 -7.62
CA ASN A 307 10.50 -25.93 -7.64
C ASN A 307 9.71 -25.65 -6.33
N LEU A 308 8.72 -26.49 -5.98
CA LEU A 308 8.07 -26.42 -4.66
C LEU A 308 9.09 -26.26 -3.51
N GLN A 309 10.18 -27.03 -3.57
CA GLN A 309 11.41 -26.79 -2.80
C GLN A 309 12.54 -26.31 -3.73
N MET A 310 13.52 -25.61 -3.17
CA MET A 310 14.74 -25.24 -3.87
C MET A 310 15.80 -26.34 -3.73
N TRP A 311 16.36 -26.81 -4.83
CA TRP A 311 17.33 -27.91 -4.85
C TRP A 311 18.69 -27.47 -5.37
N LYS A 312 19.77 -28.03 -4.81
CA LYS A 312 21.14 -27.85 -5.29
C LYS A 312 21.83 -29.19 -5.47
N SER A 313 22.54 -29.32 -6.59
CA SER A 313 23.52 -30.38 -6.85
C SER A 313 24.92 -29.78 -6.97
N SER A 314 25.96 -30.56 -6.67
CA SER A 314 27.37 -30.19 -6.86
C SER A 314 28.20 -31.33 -7.43
N ASP A 315 27.55 -32.35 -7.99
CA ASP A 315 28.16 -33.55 -8.56
C ASP A 315 27.70 -33.78 -10.02
N GLY A 316 27.43 -32.68 -10.72
CA GLY A 316 26.96 -32.71 -12.09
C GLY A 316 25.52 -33.21 -12.21
N GLY A 317 24.65 -32.85 -11.26
CA GLY A 317 23.21 -33.10 -11.33
C GLY A 317 22.81 -34.54 -11.03
N SER A 318 23.66 -35.31 -10.33
CA SER A 318 23.43 -36.72 -10.01
C SER A 318 22.73 -36.90 -8.66
N SER A 319 23.08 -36.08 -7.67
CA SER A 319 22.43 -36.02 -6.36
C SER A 319 22.10 -34.58 -5.96
N PHE A 320 21.08 -34.42 -5.11
CA PHE A 320 20.54 -33.13 -4.70
C PHE A 320 20.37 -33.04 -3.18
N SER A 321 20.58 -31.84 -2.66
CA SER A 321 20.20 -31.43 -1.32
C SER A 321 19.25 -30.23 -1.41
N GLU A 322 18.25 -30.19 -0.54
CA GLU A 322 17.36 -29.05 -0.40
C GLU A 322 18.10 -27.84 0.19
N ILE A 323 17.79 -26.65 -0.31
CA ILE A 323 18.12 -25.37 0.31
C ILE A 323 16.84 -24.86 0.96
N THR A 324 16.87 -24.66 2.27
CA THR A 324 15.74 -24.07 2.98
C THR A 324 15.62 -22.59 2.64
N THR A 325 14.52 -22.21 2.02
CA THR A 325 14.11 -20.83 1.73
C THR A 325 13.06 -20.35 2.75
N PRO A 326 12.82 -19.03 2.90
CA PRO A 326 11.82 -18.50 3.82
C PRO A 326 10.37 -18.92 3.49
N HIS A 327 10.13 -19.38 2.26
CA HIS A 327 8.84 -19.83 1.75
C HIS A 327 9.03 -20.92 0.68
N GLY A 328 8.02 -21.75 0.44
CA GLY A 328 8.02 -22.71 -0.67
C GLY A 328 7.69 -22.06 -2.02
N ASP A 329 7.51 -22.88 -3.05
CA ASP A 329 7.12 -22.43 -4.40
C ASP A 329 8.11 -21.43 -5.01
N ASN A 330 9.32 -21.91 -5.30
CA ASN A 330 10.45 -21.11 -5.75
C ASN A 330 10.41 -21.01 -7.28
N HIS A 331 10.54 -19.80 -7.84
CA HIS A 331 10.33 -19.53 -9.27
C HIS A 331 11.57 -19.02 -9.98
N ASP A 332 12.30 -18.07 -9.39
CA ASP A 332 13.43 -17.44 -10.07
C ASP A 332 14.65 -17.27 -9.16
N LEU A 333 15.83 -17.24 -9.78
CA LEU A 333 17.12 -17.23 -9.10
C LEU A 333 18.16 -16.44 -9.88
N TRP A 334 18.71 -15.41 -9.24
CA TRP A 334 19.92 -14.76 -9.73
C TRP A 334 21.10 -15.09 -8.83
N ILE A 335 22.17 -15.59 -9.43
CA ILE A 335 23.44 -15.91 -8.77
C ILE A 335 24.48 -14.93 -9.28
N ASP A 336 25.14 -14.22 -8.37
CA ASP A 336 26.17 -13.25 -8.74
C ASP A 336 27.29 -13.94 -9.56
N PRO A 337 27.61 -13.42 -10.76
CA PRO A 337 28.57 -14.04 -11.67
C PRO A 337 30.01 -14.06 -11.11
N GLU A 338 30.34 -13.17 -10.17
CA GLU A 338 31.64 -13.08 -9.52
C GLU A 338 31.68 -13.71 -8.13
N ASN A 339 30.54 -13.81 -7.44
CA ASN A 339 30.44 -14.42 -6.11
C ASN A 339 29.19 -15.29 -5.93
N PRO A 340 29.24 -16.61 -6.19
CA PRO A 340 28.08 -17.50 -6.08
C PRO A 340 27.44 -17.62 -4.68
N ASN A 341 28.02 -17.01 -3.64
CA ASN A 341 27.37 -16.91 -2.33
C ASN A 341 26.34 -15.78 -2.25
N ARG A 342 26.41 -14.80 -3.17
CA ARG A 342 25.48 -13.70 -3.29
C ARG A 342 24.37 -14.09 -4.26
N ILE A 343 23.16 -14.23 -3.73
CA ILE A 343 22.01 -14.79 -4.44
C ILE A 343 20.77 -13.96 -4.08
N ILE A 344 19.90 -13.71 -5.06
CA ILE A 344 18.49 -13.35 -4.81
C ILE A 344 17.60 -14.46 -5.38
N GLU A 345 16.56 -14.79 -4.63
CA GLU A 345 15.59 -15.83 -4.95
C GLU A 345 14.17 -15.25 -4.82
N GLY A 346 13.29 -15.63 -5.76
CA GLY A 346 11.89 -15.23 -5.80
C GLY A 346 10.95 -16.43 -5.69
N ASN A 347 10.01 -16.36 -4.75
CA ASN A 347 9.05 -17.41 -4.42
C ASN A 347 7.62 -16.86 -4.24
N ASP A 348 6.64 -17.74 -3.96
CA ASP A 348 5.23 -17.34 -3.74
C ASP A 348 5.01 -16.43 -2.51
N GLY A 349 5.98 -16.36 -1.59
CA GLY A 349 5.95 -15.50 -0.41
C GLY A 349 6.73 -14.18 -0.54
N GLY A 350 7.45 -13.94 -1.63
CA GLY A 350 8.23 -12.72 -1.87
C GLY A 350 9.66 -12.98 -2.36
N ALA A 351 10.47 -11.92 -2.41
CA ALA A 351 11.88 -12.01 -2.75
C ALA A 351 12.77 -12.08 -1.50
N CYS A 352 13.85 -12.86 -1.53
CA CYS A 352 14.81 -12.92 -0.45
C CYS A 352 16.26 -12.98 -0.94
N VAL A 353 17.17 -12.38 -0.17
CA VAL A 353 18.60 -12.23 -0.52
C VAL A 353 19.47 -13.04 0.43
N SER A 354 20.49 -13.71 -0.11
CA SER A 354 21.53 -14.40 0.64
C SER A 354 22.91 -13.89 0.27
N PHE A 355 23.81 -13.80 1.26
CA PHE A 355 25.24 -13.51 1.09
C PHE A 355 26.14 -14.69 1.46
N ASN A 356 25.56 -15.86 1.74
CA ASN A 356 26.27 -17.06 2.18
C ASN A 356 25.82 -18.34 1.45
N GLY A 357 25.29 -18.18 0.24
CA GLY A 357 24.90 -19.28 -0.64
C GLY A 357 23.64 -20.02 -0.19
N GLY A 358 22.69 -19.31 0.40
CA GLY A 358 21.40 -19.85 0.85
C GLY A 358 21.40 -20.48 2.24
N LYS A 359 22.42 -20.23 3.08
CA LYS A 359 22.42 -20.70 4.49
C LYS A 359 21.54 -19.81 5.38
N SER A 360 21.38 -18.55 5.01
CA SER A 360 20.42 -17.61 5.59
C SER A 360 19.93 -16.62 4.54
N TRP A 361 18.76 -16.06 4.78
CA TRP A 361 18.04 -15.18 3.86
C TRP A 361 17.54 -13.91 4.55
N SER A 362 17.37 -12.83 3.79
CA SER A 362 16.62 -11.64 4.22
C SER A 362 15.14 -11.98 4.43
N SER A 363 14.40 -11.09 5.11
CA SER A 363 12.97 -11.28 5.38
C SER A 363 12.13 -11.11 4.10
N ILE A 364 11.02 -11.84 4.02
CA ILE A 364 9.91 -11.62 3.08
C ILE A 364 8.73 -10.85 3.73
N TYR A 365 8.85 -10.56 5.02
CA TYR A 365 7.86 -9.83 5.83
C TYR A 365 8.17 -8.32 5.90
N ASN A 366 8.67 -7.77 4.79
CA ASN A 366 9.01 -6.37 4.60
C ASN A 366 8.61 -5.86 3.21
N GLN A 367 7.63 -6.51 2.59
CA GLN A 367 7.18 -6.27 1.21
C GLN A 367 5.66 -6.10 1.22
N CYS A 368 5.14 -4.95 0.81
CA CYS A 368 3.68 -4.74 0.73
C CYS A 368 3.15 -5.25 -0.62
N THR A 369 3.29 -6.56 -0.85
CA THR A 369 2.90 -7.24 -2.10
C THR A 369 1.88 -8.37 -1.91
N ALA A 370 1.16 -8.38 -0.78
CA ALA A 370 0.17 -9.40 -0.49
C ALA A 370 -0.91 -9.49 -1.58
N GLN A 371 -1.24 -10.73 -1.98
CA GLN A 371 -2.21 -11.08 -3.02
C GLN A 371 -3.52 -11.56 -2.40
N PHE A 372 -4.51 -10.69 -2.29
CA PHE A 372 -5.81 -11.03 -1.70
C PHE A 372 -6.84 -11.47 -2.74
N TYR A 373 -7.69 -12.43 -2.37
CA TYR A 373 -8.77 -12.91 -3.22
C TYR A 373 -10.11 -12.24 -2.94
N ARG A 374 -10.57 -12.27 -1.69
CA ARG A 374 -11.86 -11.74 -1.23
C ARG A 374 -11.70 -11.27 0.20
N MET A 375 -12.44 -10.22 0.57
CA MET A 375 -12.33 -9.63 1.91
C MET A 375 -13.66 -9.49 2.63
N ASP A 376 -13.58 -9.27 3.94
CA ASP A 376 -14.71 -8.85 4.76
C ASP A 376 -14.22 -7.89 5.86
N LEU A 377 -15.15 -7.14 6.46
CA LEU A 377 -14.88 -6.13 7.47
C LEU A 377 -15.64 -6.43 8.76
N ASP A 378 -15.01 -6.17 9.91
CA ASP A 378 -15.70 -6.28 11.20
C ASP A 378 -16.41 -4.99 11.63
N THR A 379 -17.05 -5.06 12.79
CA THR A 379 -17.78 -3.95 13.44
C THR A 379 -17.01 -3.31 14.60
N GLN A 380 -15.72 -3.64 14.77
CA GLN A 380 -14.89 -3.07 15.84
C GLN A 380 -14.55 -1.59 15.58
N PHE A 381 -14.01 -0.90 16.59
CA PHE A 381 -13.43 0.44 16.41
C PHE A 381 -12.02 0.52 17.01
N PRO A 382 -10.98 0.84 16.22
CA PRO A 382 -10.98 0.83 14.76
C PRO A 382 -11.38 -0.55 14.23
N TYR A 383 -12.09 -0.58 13.10
CA TYR A 383 -12.50 -1.85 12.47
C TYR A 383 -11.28 -2.57 11.88
N ARG A 384 -11.42 -3.85 11.58
CA ARG A 384 -10.37 -4.65 10.93
C ARG A 384 -10.82 -5.16 9.58
N VAL A 385 -9.84 -5.34 8.70
CA VAL A 385 -9.98 -5.83 7.31
C VAL A 385 -9.43 -7.24 7.24
N TYR A 386 -10.23 -8.18 6.73
CA TYR A 386 -9.92 -9.60 6.70
C TYR A 386 -9.80 -10.08 5.25
N ALA A 387 -8.83 -10.91 4.92
CA ALA A 387 -8.80 -11.62 3.64
C ALA A 387 -8.04 -12.95 3.74
N THR A 388 -8.27 -13.82 2.76
CA THR A 388 -7.34 -14.91 2.44
C THR A 388 -6.27 -14.38 1.49
N GLN A 389 -5.02 -14.75 1.75
CA GLN A 389 -3.88 -14.37 0.93
C GLN A 389 -3.38 -15.62 0.18
N GLN A 390 -3.15 -15.49 -1.12
CA GLN A 390 -2.58 -16.56 -1.91
C GLN A 390 -1.24 -17.06 -1.35
N ASP A 391 -1.11 -18.39 -1.32
CA ASP A 391 0.04 -19.17 -0.84
C ASP A 391 0.48 -18.81 0.60
N ASN A 392 -0.38 -18.10 1.35
CA ASN A 392 -0.16 -17.66 2.71
C ASN A 392 -1.40 -17.91 3.56
N THR A 393 -1.35 -17.57 4.85
CA THR A 393 -2.55 -17.68 5.70
C THR A 393 -3.54 -16.55 5.41
N SER A 394 -4.77 -16.73 5.88
CA SER A 394 -5.69 -15.62 6.11
C SER A 394 -5.09 -14.62 7.11
N ILE A 395 -5.53 -13.38 6.99
CA ILE A 395 -5.03 -12.29 7.81
C ILE A 395 -6.15 -11.30 8.14
N SER A 396 -6.00 -10.64 9.29
CA SER A 396 -6.80 -9.50 9.72
C SER A 396 -5.90 -8.32 10.08
N VAL A 397 -6.13 -7.17 9.46
CA VAL A 397 -5.33 -5.92 9.61
C VAL A 397 -6.22 -4.83 10.21
N PRO A 398 -5.80 -4.11 11.26
CA PRO A 398 -6.59 -2.99 11.78
C PRO A 398 -6.60 -1.82 10.80
N SER A 399 -7.71 -1.07 10.72
CA SER A 399 -7.77 0.14 9.89
C SER A 399 -6.97 1.30 10.44
N ALA A 400 -6.57 1.24 11.73
CA ALA A 400 -5.68 2.18 12.38
C ALA A 400 -4.99 1.57 13.61
N SER A 401 -3.80 2.07 13.94
CA SER A 401 -2.98 1.67 15.10
C SER A 401 -2.82 2.81 16.11
N GLU A 402 -2.77 2.53 17.41
CA GLU A 402 -2.37 3.51 18.42
C GLU A 402 -0.92 4.00 18.27
N HIS A 403 -0.06 3.22 17.62
CA HIS A 403 1.36 3.50 17.52
C HIS A 403 1.66 4.70 16.62
N GLY A 404 0.86 4.91 15.56
CA GLY A 404 1.11 5.90 14.50
C GLY A 404 1.33 5.28 13.12
N ALA A 405 1.58 3.98 13.07
CA ALA A 405 1.69 3.16 11.87
C ALA A 405 1.26 1.72 12.21
N ILE A 406 0.72 1.00 11.25
CA ILE A 406 0.22 -0.36 11.42
C ILE A 406 1.36 -1.35 11.16
N SER A 407 1.80 -2.03 12.20
CA SER A 407 2.86 -3.03 12.08
C SER A 407 2.30 -4.43 11.78
N LEU A 408 3.14 -5.31 11.21
CA LEU A 408 2.78 -6.72 11.04
C LEU A 408 2.43 -7.39 12.38
N GLY A 409 3.00 -6.92 13.50
CA GLY A 409 2.72 -7.44 14.85
C GLY A 409 1.30 -7.18 15.35
N GLU A 410 0.57 -6.25 14.74
CA GLU A 410 -0.84 -5.94 15.07
C GLU A 410 -1.84 -6.69 14.18
N CYS A 411 -1.33 -7.36 13.15
CA CYS A 411 -2.11 -8.26 12.32
C CYS A 411 -2.38 -9.56 13.09
N THR A 412 -3.53 -10.18 12.84
CA THR A 412 -3.84 -11.52 13.37
C THR A 412 -4.08 -12.50 12.23
N LEU A 413 -3.91 -13.80 12.49
CA LEU A 413 -4.04 -14.86 11.49
C LEU A 413 -5.28 -15.70 11.82
N PRO A 414 -6.48 -15.34 11.32
CA PRO A 414 -7.70 -16.10 11.55
C PRO A 414 -7.70 -17.39 10.74
N GLY A 415 -6.92 -18.39 11.17
CA GLY A 415 -6.78 -19.68 10.48
C GLY A 415 -5.66 -19.76 9.45
N THR A 416 -5.70 -20.80 8.63
CA THR A 416 -4.62 -21.15 7.67
C THR A 416 -5.07 -21.06 6.21
N GLY A 417 -6.26 -20.51 5.95
CA GLY A 417 -6.85 -20.46 4.61
C GLY A 417 -6.11 -19.52 3.67
N GLU A 418 -5.58 -20.05 2.57
CA GLU A 418 -4.87 -19.27 1.52
C GLU A 418 -5.77 -18.88 0.35
N SER A 419 -7.02 -19.35 0.35
CA SER A 419 -7.88 -19.34 -0.82
C SER A 419 -9.29 -18.85 -0.46
N GLY A 420 -9.88 -18.02 -1.31
CA GLY A 420 -11.34 -17.83 -1.33
C GLY A 420 -11.91 -16.84 -0.34
N PHE A 421 -13.22 -16.98 -0.07
CA PHE A 421 -13.96 -16.03 0.75
C PHE A 421 -13.57 -16.13 2.23
N ILE A 422 -13.70 -15.02 2.92
CA ILE A 422 -13.65 -14.93 4.37
C ILE A 422 -14.92 -14.19 4.81
N ALA A 423 -15.49 -14.57 5.94
CA ALA A 423 -16.68 -13.91 6.48
C ALA A 423 -16.57 -13.77 8.00
N VAL A 424 -16.73 -12.56 8.50
CA VAL A 424 -16.73 -12.23 9.93
C VAL A 424 -18.18 -12.16 10.40
N LYS A 425 -18.47 -12.76 11.56
CA LYS A 425 -19.82 -12.76 12.10
C LYS A 425 -20.22 -11.32 12.51
N PRO A 426 -21.31 -10.75 11.97
CA PRO A 426 -21.60 -9.30 12.11
C PRO A 426 -21.76 -8.78 13.54
N ASP A 427 -22.32 -9.60 14.43
CA ASP A 427 -22.61 -9.30 15.84
C ASP A 427 -21.58 -9.88 16.82
N ASP A 428 -20.58 -10.63 16.34
CA ASP A 428 -19.54 -11.24 17.15
C ASP A 428 -18.23 -11.37 16.35
N PRO A 429 -17.40 -10.30 16.28
CA PRO A 429 -16.23 -10.24 15.42
C PRO A 429 -15.12 -11.23 15.82
N ASP A 430 -15.28 -11.95 16.93
CA ASP A 430 -14.37 -13.04 17.27
C ASP A 430 -14.58 -14.27 16.40
N ILE A 431 -15.75 -14.42 15.76
CA ILE A 431 -16.08 -15.59 14.93
C ILE A 431 -15.82 -15.28 13.46
N VAL A 432 -14.96 -16.09 12.83
CA VAL A 432 -14.55 -15.93 11.43
C VAL A 432 -14.65 -17.24 10.68
N TYR A 433 -15.25 -17.22 9.50
CA TYR A 433 -15.28 -18.33 8.54
C TYR A 433 -14.27 -18.10 7.43
N ILE A 434 -13.48 -19.11 7.09
CA ILE A 434 -12.38 -18.98 6.12
C ILE A 434 -12.41 -20.13 5.12
N GLY A 435 -12.50 -19.79 3.83
CA GLY A 435 -12.21 -20.74 2.75
C GLY A 435 -10.75 -21.17 2.79
N ALA A 436 -10.47 -22.45 2.58
CA ALA A 436 -9.12 -22.99 2.78
C ALA A 436 -8.80 -24.17 1.86
N VAL A 437 -9.31 -24.14 0.64
CA VAL A 437 -8.99 -25.11 -0.41
C VAL A 437 -7.48 -25.05 -0.68
N GLY A 438 -6.81 -26.20 -0.77
CA GLY A 438 -5.36 -26.27 -0.98
C GLY A 438 -4.50 -26.13 0.28
N SER A 439 -4.92 -25.31 1.27
CA SER A 439 -4.09 -25.02 2.47
C SER A 439 -4.55 -25.65 3.78
N SER A 440 -5.72 -26.29 3.80
CA SER A 440 -6.29 -26.95 4.98
C SER A 440 -6.61 -28.42 4.72
N PRO A 441 -6.44 -29.29 5.73
CA PRO A 441 -6.97 -30.65 5.64
C PRO A 441 -8.50 -30.65 5.56
N GLY A 442 -9.04 -31.78 5.11
CA GLY A 442 -10.48 -32.03 5.04
C GLY A 442 -11.05 -32.11 3.61
N GLY A 443 -10.19 -32.08 2.59
CA GLY A 443 -10.55 -32.38 1.21
C GLY A 443 -11.22 -31.22 0.47
N HIS A 444 -12.13 -31.55 -0.45
CA HIS A 444 -12.80 -30.58 -1.32
C HIS A 444 -13.64 -29.60 -0.50
N GLY A 445 -13.51 -28.30 -0.79
CA GLY A 445 -14.32 -27.26 -0.14
C GLY A 445 -13.96 -27.08 1.33
N ALA A 446 -12.68 -27.23 1.67
CA ALA A 446 -12.18 -27.01 3.02
C ALA A 446 -12.62 -25.63 3.55
N LEU A 447 -13.26 -25.66 4.73
CA LEU A 447 -13.90 -24.51 5.37
C LEU A 447 -13.55 -24.51 6.85
N GLN A 448 -12.96 -23.41 7.31
CA GLN A 448 -12.55 -23.23 8.69
C GLN A 448 -13.49 -22.30 9.42
N HIS A 449 -13.74 -22.59 10.70
CA HIS A 449 -14.34 -21.70 11.66
C HIS A 449 -13.29 -21.37 12.72
N TYR A 450 -12.97 -20.09 12.89
CA TYR A 450 -11.99 -19.59 13.83
C TYR A 450 -12.66 -18.71 14.90
N ASN A 451 -12.15 -18.80 16.13
CA ASN A 451 -12.62 -17.99 17.26
C ASN A 451 -11.45 -17.22 17.89
N HIS A 452 -11.41 -15.89 17.76
CA HIS A 452 -10.33 -15.03 18.28
C HIS A 452 -10.18 -15.08 19.81
N ARG A 453 -11.30 -15.13 20.55
CA ARG A 453 -11.32 -15.26 22.03
C ARG A 453 -10.55 -16.48 22.52
N THR A 454 -10.75 -17.62 21.88
CA THR A 454 -10.19 -18.92 22.31
C THR A 454 -8.95 -19.33 21.51
N ARG A 455 -8.70 -18.67 20.38
CA ARG A 455 -7.69 -19.00 19.36
C ARG A 455 -7.83 -20.44 18.86
N GLN A 456 -9.05 -20.97 18.85
CA GLN A 456 -9.35 -22.31 18.37
C GLN A 456 -9.85 -22.27 16.93
N LEU A 457 -9.45 -23.29 16.17
CA LEU A 457 -9.86 -23.53 14.80
C LEU A 457 -10.61 -24.86 14.70
N ARG A 458 -11.73 -24.87 13.98
CA ARG A 458 -12.54 -26.06 13.68
C ARG A 458 -12.75 -26.17 12.18
N LEU A 459 -12.60 -27.39 11.65
CA LEU A 459 -12.99 -27.69 10.28
C LEU A 459 -14.49 -27.95 10.24
N VAL A 460 -15.21 -27.19 9.43
CA VAL A 460 -16.67 -27.23 9.30
C VAL A 460 -17.09 -27.50 7.85
N ASN A 461 -16.26 -28.26 7.13
CA ASN A 461 -16.46 -28.62 5.73
C ASN A 461 -17.87 -29.18 5.50
N ILE A 462 -18.53 -28.72 4.44
CA ILE A 462 -19.86 -29.20 4.04
C ILE A 462 -19.81 -30.68 3.64
N TRP A 463 -18.73 -31.09 2.96
CA TRP A 463 -18.53 -32.45 2.48
C TRP A 463 -17.04 -32.83 2.56
N PRO A 464 -16.59 -33.45 3.67
CA PRO A 464 -15.16 -33.70 3.90
C PRO A 464 -14.67 -34.95 3.14
N GLU A 465 -14.52 -34.83 1.82
CA GLU A 465 -14.06 -35.89 0.91
C GLU A 465 -12.80 -35.45 0.16
N GLU A 466 -11.82 -36.34 0.03
CA GLU A 466 -10.57 -36.08 -0.70
C GLU A 466 -10.79 -36.06 -2.23
N HIS A 467 -10.23 -35.07 -2.94
CA HIS A 467 -10.50 -34.83 -4.37
C HIS A 467 -9.28 -35.00 -5.28
N PHE A 468 -8.06 -35.10 -4.76
CA PHE A 468 -6.87 -35.18 -5.61
C PHE A 468 -6.94 -36.35 -6.62
N GLY A 469 -6.71 -36.04 -7.90
CA GLY A 469 -6.73 -36.98 -9.01
C GLY A 469 -8.12 -37.32 -9.58
N TRP A 470 -9.20 -36.74 -9.04
CA TRP A 470 -10.56 -36.94 -9.54
C TRP A 470 -10.99 -35.84 -10.51
N ALA A 471 -11.84 -36.22 -11.46
CA ALA A 471 -12.52 -35.25 -12.32
C ALA A 471 -13.72 -34.65 -11.58
N ASP A 472 -14.03 -33.40 -11.86
CA ASP A 472 -15.15 -32.67 -11.25
C ASP A 472 -16.50 -33.36 -11.41
N ARG A 473 -16.71 -34.06 -12.54
CA ARG A 473 -17.93 -34.83 -12.81
C ARG A 473 -18.19 -35.96 -11.81
N ASP A 474 -17.13 -36.48 -11.20
CA ASP A 474 -17.18 -37.63 -10.29
C ASP A 474 -17.38 -37.18 -8.83
N LEU A 475 -17.32 -35.87 -8.57
CA LEU A 475 -17.47 -35.28 -7.25
C LEU A 475 -18.93 -34.95 -6.97
N LYS A 476 -19.42 -35.31 -5.77
CA LYS A 476 -20.81 -35.08 -5.37
C LYS A 476 -21.15 -33.60 -5.27
N ASN A 477 -20.27 -32.84 -4.62
CA ASN A 477 -20.35 -31.40 -4.48
C ASN A 477 -19.02 -30.82 -4.96
N ARG A 478 -19.08 -29.79 -5.80
CA ARG A 478 -17.89 -29.11 -6.35
C ARG A 478 -17.72 -27.77 -5.67
N PHE A 479 -16.51 -27.47 -5.22
CA PHE A 479 -16.13 -26.17 -4.63
C PHE A 479 -14.92 -25.62 -5.37
N SER A 480 -15.00 -24.39 -5.86
CA SER A 480 -13.87 -23.72 -6.50
C SER A 480 -12.85 -23.24 -5.48
N TRP A 481 -11.66 -22.84 -5.96
CA TRP A 481 -10.61 -22.20 -5.14
C TRP A 481 -11.17 -21.07 -4.28
N THR A 482 -12.09 -20.30 -4.85
CA THR A 482 -12.71 -19.13 -4.22
C THR A 482 -14.23 -19.27 -4.18
N PHE A 483 -14.71 -20.16 -3.32
CA PHE A 483 -16.15 -20.40 -3.18
C PHE A 483 -16.82 -19.41 -2.19
N PRO A 484 -18.05 -18.90 -2.47
CA PRO A 484 -18.70 -17.90 -1.63
C PRO A 484 -19.00 -18.36 -0.21
N ILE A 485 -18.74 -17.46 0.75
CA ILE A 485 -19.14 -17.58 2.15
C ILE A 485 -19.72 -16.22 2.56
N SER A 486 -20.90 -16.19 3.17
CA SER A 486 -21.51 -14.94 3.64
C SER A 486 -22.48 -15.18 4.80
N PHE A 487 -22.67 -14.19 5.64
CA PHE A 487 -23.75 -14.19 6.63
C PHE A 487 -25.03 -13.60 6.03
N SER A 488 -26.18 -14.06 6.51
CA SER A 488 -27.45 -13.41 6.20
C SER A 488 -27.47 -11.98 6.76
N PRO A 489 -27.86 -10.95 5.98
CA PRO A 489 -28.07 -9.60 6.51
C PRO A 489 -29.29 -9.51 7.45
N HIS A 490 -30.13 -10.55 7.51
CA HIS A 490 -31.34 -10.59 8.33
C HIS A 490 -31.20 -11.43 9.61
N ASP A 491 -30.25 -12.37 9.65
CA ASP A 491 -29.97 -13.23 10.81
C ASP A 491 -28.49 -13.61 10.90
N SER A 492 -27.79 -13.02 11.86
CA SER A 492 -26.36 -13.26 12.10
C SER A 492 -26.00 -14.70 12.49
N ASN A 493 -26.98 -15.54 12.82
CA ASN A 493 -26.75 -16.97 13.11
C ASN A 493 -26.76 -17.83 11.83
N THR A 494 -27.20 -17.27 10.71
CA THR A 494 -27.26 -17.96 9.43
C THR A 494 -26.04 -17.62 8.58
N VAL A 495 -25.21 -18.62 8.31
CA VAL A 495 -24.08 -18.54 7.38
C VAL A 495 -24.34 -19.39 6.14
N TYR A 496 -24.06 -18.83 4.98
CA TYR A 496 -24.12 -19.50 3.68
C TYR A 496 -22.72 -19.87 3.23
N ALA A 497 -22.60 -21.03 2.59
CA ALA A 497 -21.41 -21.43 1.85
C ALA A 497 -21.84 -22.14 0.57
N CYS A 498 -21.22 -21.78 -0.56
CA CYS A 498 -21.73 -22.17 -1.87
C CYS A 498 -20.71 -23.00 -2.65
N GLY A 499 -21.06 -24.23 -3.02
CA GLY A 499 -20.32 -25.03 -4.02
C GLY A 499 -21.02 -24.92 -5.38
N ASN A 500 -21.30 -26.04 -6.03
CA ASN A 500 -22.31 -26.12 -7.11
C ASN A 500 -23.76 -25.93 -6.59
N ARG A 501 -23.94 -25.91 -5.26
CA ARG A 501 -25.21 -25.68 -4.56
C ARG A 501 -25.03 -24.66 -3.45
N VAL A 502 -26.13 -24.03 -3.05
CA VAL A 502 -26.20 -23.16 -1.87
C VAL A 502 -26.41 -24.03 -0.63
N PHE A 503 -25.54 -23.88 0.37
CA PHE A 503 -25.69 -24.51 1.67
C PHE A 503 -25.85 -23.46 2.77
N ALA A 504 -26.63 -23.78 3.79
CA ALA A 504 -26.80 -22.93 4.97
C ALA A 504 -26.50 -23.69 6.26
N SER A 505 -25.98 -22.97 7.25
CA SER A 505 -25.85 -23.43 8.62
C SER A 505 -26.41 -22.39 9.58
N HIS A 506 -27.10 -22.89 10.62
CA HIS A 506 -27.71 -22.08 11.69
C HIS A 506 -27.08 -22.36 13.06
N ASN A 507 -26.00 -23.14 13.09
CA ASN A 507 -25.37 -23.63 14.32
C ASN A 507 -23.85 -23.67 14.20
N GLU A 508 -23.30 -22.58 13.66
CA GLU A 508 -21.88 -22.36 13.48
C GLU A 508 -21.17 -23.44 12.63
N GLY A 509 -21.81 -23.95 11.57
CA GLY A 509 -21.21 -24.94 10.66
C GLY A 509 -21.19 -26.37 11.20
N MET A 510 -21.87 -26.64 12.32
CA MET A 510 -21.98 -28.00 12.86
C MET A 510 -22.90 -28.89 12.02
N ASN A 511 -23.90 -28.31 11.37
CA ASN A 511 -24.75 -28.95 10.36
C ASN A 511 -24.94 -28.01 9.17
N TRP A 512 -25.00 -28.59 7.97
CA TRP A 512 -25.28 -27.88 6.73
C TRP A 512 -26.51 -28.49 6.04
N GLU A 513 -27.42 -27.64 5.57
CA GLU A 513 -28.53 -28.03 4.70
C GLU A 513 -28.38 -27.47 3.29
N SER A 514 -28.80 -28.23 2.28
CA SER A 514 -28.79 -27.81 0.88
C SER A 514 -30.06 -27.01 0.60
N LEU A 515 -29.90 -25.73 0.26
CA LEU A 515 -31.01 -24.84 -0.09
C LEU A 515 -31.33 -24.85 -1.59
N SER A 516 -30.48 -25.43 -2.43
CA SER A 516 -30.67 -25.46 -3.88
C SER A 516 -30.36 -26.84 -4.49
N PRO A 517 -30.83 -27.11 -5.71
CA PRO A 517 -30.21 -28.12 -6.58
C PRO A 517 -28.82 -27.64 -7.06
N ASP A 518 -28.19 -28.40 -7.97
CA ASP A 518 -27.04 -27.90 -8.72
C ASP A 518 -27.49 -26.70 -9.58
N LEU A 519 -26.89 -25.53 -9.35
CA LEU A 519 -27.25 -24.28 -10.03
C LEU A 519 -26.38 -23.99 -11.26
N THR A 520 -25.54 -24.92 -11.67
CA THR A 520 -24.56 -24.73 -12.74
C THR A 520 -25.04 -25.41 -14.02
N ARG A 521 -24.42 -25.09 -15.17
CA ARG A 521 -24.65 -25.82 -16.42
C ARG A 521 -24.14 -27.26 -16.30
N ALA A 522 -23.06 -27.45 -15.53
CA ALA A 522 -22.41 -28.74 -15.29
C ALA A 522 -22.18 -29.52 -16.60
N ASP A 523 -21.73 -28.82 -17.65
CA ASP A 523 -21.47 -29.42 -18.95
C ASP A 523 -20.34 -30.44 -18.82
N ASP A 524 -20.68 -31.71 -19.00
CA ASP A 524 -19.77 -32.84 -18.85
C ASP A 524 -18.45 -32.63 -19.61
N SER A 525 -18.48 -32.03 -20.81
CA SER A 525 -17.27 -31.79 -21.62
C SER A 525 -16.23 -30.87 -20.96
N LYS A 526 -16.60 -30.16 -19.90
CA LYS A 526 -15.76 -29.21 -19.14
C LYS A 526 -15.48 -29.65 -17.72
N LEU A 527 -16.03 -30.78 -17.27
CA LEU A 527 -15.84 -31.33 -15.92
C LEU A 527 -14.86 -32.52 -15.93
N GLY A 528 -13.86 -32.45 -16.80
CA GLY A 528 -12.81 -33.46 -16.93
C GLY A 528 -11.65 -33.22 -15.96
N VAL A 529 -10.60 -34.04 -16.09
CA VAL A 529 -9.33 -33.78 -15.41
C VAL A 529 -8.59 -32.66 -16.14
N SER A 530 -8.12 -31.66 -15.39
CA SER A 530 -7.29 -30.58 -15.89
C SER A 530 -5.81 -30.99 -15.94
N GLY A 531 -5.07 -30.44 -16.91
CA GLY A 531 -3.64 -30.66 -17.10
C GLY A 531 -3.30 -31.24 -18.46
N GLY A 532 -2.14 -31.88 -18.55
CA GLY A 532 -1.69 -32.54 -19.76
C GLY A 532 -0.83 -33.74 -19.41
N LEU A 533 0.47 -33.65 -19.71
CA LEU A 533 1.43 -34.67 -19.26
C LEU A 533 1.40 -34.88 -17.74
N THR A 534 1.28 -33.78 -17.00
CA THR A 534 1.01 -33.77 -15.56
C THR A 534 -0.41 -33.29 -15.30
N VAL A 535 -1.15 -34.05 -14.49
CA VAL A 535 -2.50 -33.67 -14.03
C VAL A 535 -2.38 -32.55 -12.99
N ASP A 536 -3.26 -31.56 -13.09
CA ASP A 536 -3.47 -30.54 -12.06
C ASP A 536 -4.87 -30.71 -11.46
N SER A 537 -4.89 -31.20 -10.22
CA SER A 537 -6.10 -31.42 -9.44
C SER A 537 -6.00 -30.74 -8.08
N SER A 538 -5.32 -29.58 -8.02
CA SER A 538 -5.12 -28.83 -6.78
C SER A 538 -6.44 -28.33 -6.16
N GLY A 539 -7.49 -28.26 -6.98
CA GLY A 539 -8.79 -27.68 -6.65
C GLY A 539 -8.96 -26.30 -7.26
N ALA A 540 -7.88 -25.67 -7.73
CA ALA A 540 -7.93 -24.38 -8.40
C ALA A 540 -8.68 -24.43 -9.74
N GLU A 541 -8.66 -25.58 -10.40
CA GLU A 541 -9.25 -25.83 -11.73
C GLU A 541 -10.71 -26.29 -11.67
N THR A 542 -11.26 -26.43 -10.45
CA THR A 542 -12.64 -26.90 -10.26
C THR A 542 -13.62 -25.93 -10.92
N TYR A 543 -14.50 -26.45 -11.77
CA TYR A 543 -15.46 -25.69 -12.57
C TYR A 543 -16.90 -26.16 -12.39
N GLY A 544 -17.87 -25.36 -12.84
CA GLY A 544 -19.28 -25.62 -12.63
C GLY A 544 -19.62 -25.47 -11.16
N THR A 545 -19.31 -24.29 -10.61
CA THR A 545 -19.56 -23.89 -9.22
C THR A 545 -20.21 -22.50 -9.15
N ILE A 546 -20.85 -22.20 -8.01
CA ILE A 546 -21.34 -20.86 -7.71
C ILE A 546 -20.13 -20.00 -7.34
N SER A 547 -19.92 -18.91 -8.05
CA SER A 547 -18.80 -17.97 -7.89
C SER A 547 -19.18 -16.72 -7.09
N THR A 548 -20.46 -16.40 -6.99
CA THR A 548 -20.99 -15.29 -6.17
C THR A 548 -22.41 -15.62 -5.69
N PHE A 549 -22.72 -15.23 -4.45
CA PHE A 549 -24.02 -15.44 -3.82
C PHE A 549 -24.40 -14.23 -2.99
N VAL A 550 -25.64 -13.77 -3.11
CA VAL A 550 -26.17 -12.61 -2.39
C VAL A 550 -27.58 -12.95 -1.88
N GLU A 551 -27.81 -12.73 -0.58
CA GLU A 551 -29.16 -12.54 -0.06
C GLU A 551 -29.52 -11.06 -0.12
N SER A 552 -30.72 -10.74 -0.60
CA SER A 552 -31.19 -9.35 -0.71
C SER A 552 -31.15 -8.67 0.66
N PRO A 553 -30.54 -7.47 0.80
CA PRO A 553 -30.58 -6.72 2.05
C PRO A 553 -31.98 -6.20 2.39
N HIS A 554 -32.90 -6.15 1.41
CA HIS A 554 -34.26 -5.65 1.58
C HIS A 554 -35.26 -6.72 2.04
N HIS A 555 -35.06 -7.96 1.60
CA HIS A 555 -36.03 -9.04 1.78
C HIS A 555 -35.35 -10.37 2.07
N GLN A 556 -35.59 -10.89 3.27
CA GLN A 556 -35.11 -12.22 3.67
C GLN A 556 -35.61 -13.31 2.72
N GLY A 557 -34.73 -14.24 2.33
CA GLY A 557 -35.05 -15.37 1.48
C GLY A 557 -35.17 -15.06 -0.02
N ILE A 558 -34.87 -13.82 -0.44
CA ILE A 558 -34.59 -13.52 -1.84
C ILE A 558 -33.09 -13.71 -2.08
N PHE A 559 -32.74 -14.64 -2.96
CA PHE A 559 -31.36 -15.03 -3.24
C PHE A 559 -31.01 -14.86 -4.71
N TYR A 560 -29.79 -14.39 -4.97
CA TYR A 560 -29.17 -14.36 -6.28
C TYR A 560 -27.88 -15.18 -6.25
N ALA A 561 -27.70 -16.05 -7.23
CA ALA A 561 -26.49 -16.85 -7.40
C ALA A 561 -25.94 -16.68 -8.82
N GLY A 562 -24.64 -16.40 -8.93
CA GLY A 562 -23.89 -16.38 -10.18
C GLY A 562 -22.88 -17.53 -10.22
N THR A 563 -22.69 -18.15 -11.38
CA THR A 563 -21.79 -19.30 -11.55
C THR A 563 -20.56 -18.98 -12.40
N ASP A 564 -19.50 -19.77 -12.20
CA ASP A 564 -18.28 -19.71 -13.03
C ASP A 564 -18.52 -20.16 -14.48
N ASP A 565 -19.64 -20.85 -14.74
CA ASP A 565 -20.09 -21.29 -16.07
C ASP A 565 -21.20 -20.46 -16.70
N GLY A 566 -21.46 -19.27 -16.16
CA GLY A 566 -22.20 -18.20 -16.83
C GLY A 566 -23.70 -18.30 -16.70
N LEU A 567 -24.19 -18.76 -15.55
CA LEU A 567 -25.60 -18.64 -15.18
C LEU A 567 -25.77 -17.66 -14.03
N VAL A 568 -26.89 -16.93 -14.07
CA VAL A 568 -27.43 -16.15 -12.97
C VAL A 568 -28.80 -16.73 -12.63
N GLN A 569 -29.04 -17.03 -11.36
CA GLN A 569 -30.30 -17.59 -10.88
C GLN A 569 -30.88 -16.79 -9.73
N LEU A 570 -32.21 -16.69 -9.71
CA LEU A 570 -33.01 -16.03 -8.68
C LEU A 570 -33.84 -17.08 -7.92
N SER A 571 -33.88 -16.96 -6.61
CA SER A 571 -34.88 -17.59 -5.75
C SER A 571 -35.63 -16.51 -4.98
N SER A 572 -36.97 -16.54 -5.00
CA SER A 572 -37.83 -15.60 -4.27
C SER A 572 -38.54 -16.22 -3.06
N ASN A 573 -38.13 -17.43 -2.63
CA ASN A 573 -38.84 -18.20 -1.62
C ASN A 573 -37.92 -19.02 -0.68
N GLY A 574 -36.74 -18.49 -0.38
CA GLY A 574 -35.78 -19.10 0.54
C GLY A 574 -35.14 -20.37 -0.02
N GLY A 575 -34.83 -20.39 -1.32
CA GLY A 575 -34.14 -21.48 -2.02
C GLY A 575 -35.05 -22.60 -2.52
N LYS A 576 -36.36 -22.58 -2.21
CA LYS A 576 -37.24 -23.70 -2.59
C LYS A 576 -37.39 -23.86 -4.10
N ASN A 577 -37.42 -22.74 -4.84
CA ASN A 577 -37.45 -22.72 -6.31
C ASN A 577 -36.42 -21.72 -6.86
N TRP A 578 -35.81 -22.06 -7.99
CA TRP A 578 -34.81 -21.25 -8.66
C TRP A 578 -35.19 -21.02 -10.13
N GLU A 579 -35.01 -19.80 -10.62
CA GLU A 579 -35.27 -19.38 -11.99
C GLU A 579 -33.98 -18.83 -12.62
N ILE A 580 -33.67 -19.22 -13.85
CA ILE A 580 -32.53 -18.68 -14.60
C ILE A 580 -32.90 -17.29 -15.12
N VAL A 581 -32.16 -16.29 -14.67
CA VAL A 581 -32.35 -14.87 -14.99
C VAL A 581 -31.10 -14.25 -15.63
N THR A 582 -30.34 -15.06 -16.38
CA THR A 582 -29.07 -14.65 -16.98
C THR A 582 -29.26 -13.57 -18.05
N PRO A 583 -28.41 -12.52 -18.10
CA PRO A 583 -28.45 -11.52 -19.18
C PRO A 583 -28.37 -12.18 -20.56
N LYS A 584 -29.29 -11.85 -21.47
CA LYS A 584 -29.36 -12.46 -22.81
C LYS A 584 -28.16 -12.14 -23.70
N ASP A 585 -27.56 -10.97 -23.51
CA ASP A 585 -26.41 -10.51 -24.27
C ASP A 585 -25.07 -10.98 -23.66
N LEU A 586 -25.10 -11.67 -22.51
CA LEU A 586 -23.91 -12.28 -21.93
C LEU A 586 -23.61 -13.60 -22.67
N PRO A 587 -22.45 -13.75 -23.32
CA PRO A 587 -22.16 -14.98 -24.06
C PRO A 587 -21.83 -16.14 -23.11
N ASP A 588 -22.23 -17.36 -23.49
CA ASP A 588 -22.06 -18.60 -22.70
C ASP A 588 -20.63 -18.83 -22.22
N TRP A 589 -20.44 -19.38 -21.01
CA TRP A 589 -19.13 -19.63 -20.37
C TRP A 589 -18.40 -18.37 -19.87
N ALA A 590 -19.12 -17.28 -19.66
CA ALA A 590 -18.61 -16.17 -18.88
C ALA A 590 -18.57 -16.53 -17.39
N TYR A 591 -17.53 -16.08 -16.68
CA TYR A 591 -17.46 -16.18 -15.23
C TYR A 591 -18.23 -15.03 -14.59
N ILE A 592 -19.29 -15.31 -13.83
CA ILE A 592 -20.01 -14.27 -13.08
C ILE A 592 -19.18 -13.91 -11.84
N TYR A 593 -18.63 -12.70 -11.79
CA TYR A 593 -17.62 -12.35 -10.79
C TYR A 593 -18.23 -11.67 -9.57
N CYS A 594 -19.27 -10.86 -9.78
CA CYS A 594 -20.01 -10.20 -8.71
C CYS A 594 -21.45 -9.89 -9.14
N ILE A 595 -22.39 -10.12 -8.22
CA ILE A 595 -23.74 -9.56 -8.23
C ILE A 595 -23.81 -8.59 -7.05
N GLU A 596 -24.35 -7.40 -7.28
CA GLU A 596 -24.57 -6.38 -6.26
C GLU A 596 -26.07 -6.09 -6.20
N ALA A 597 -26.70 -6.33 -5.05
CA ALA A 597 -28.07 -5.88 -4.81
C ALA A 597 -28.03 -4.43 -4.33
N SER A 598 -28.82 -3.56 -4.97
CA SER A 598 -28.82 -2.13 -4.63
C SER A 598 -29.17 -1.91 -3.16
N ASN A 599 -28.50 -0.95 -2.52
CA ASN A 599 -28.87 -0.50 -1.17
C ASN A 599 -30.13 0.39 -1.18
N HIS A 600 -30.52 0.90 -2.35
CA HIS A 600 -31.57 1.92 -2.50
C HIS A 600 -32.90 1.37 -2.98
N ASP A 601 -32.86 0.37 -3.88
CA ASP A 601 -34.07 -0.19 -4.50
C ASP A 601 -34.01 -1.74 -4.51
N PRO A 602 -35.01 -2.45 -3.95
CA PRO A 602 -35.04 -3.91 -3.91
C PRO A 602 -35.06 -4.60 -5.28
N GLU A 603 -35.44 -3.90 -6.35
CA GLU A 603 -35.52 -4.45 -7.70
C GLU A 603 -34.27 -4.14 -8.55
N VAL A 604 -33.35 -3.29 -8.07
CA VAL A 604 -32.14 -2.92 -8.80
C VAL A 604 -30.98 -3.84 -8.46
N LEU A 605 -30.34 -4.38 -9.50
CA LEU A 605 -29.14 -5.22 -9.38
C LEU A 605 -28.07 -4.74 -10.36
N TYR A 606 -26.81 -4.86 -9.95
CA TYR A 606 -25.65 -4.72 -10.83
C TYR A 606 -24.92 -6.05 -10.93
N LEU A 607 -24.29 -6.29 -12.07
CA LEU A 607 -23.56 -7.53 -12.33
C LEU A 607 -22.28 -7.23 -13.10
N SER A 608 -21.20 -7.90 -12.71
CA SER A 608 -19.97 -7.97 -13.48
C SER A 608 -19.64 -9.43 -13.83
N ALA A 609 -19.20 -9.63 -15.06
CA ALA A 609 -18.75 -10.91 -15.57
C ALA A 609 -17.50 -10.75 -16.44
N THR A 610 -16.81 -11.85 -16.72
CA THR A 610 -15.64 -11.83 -17.58
C THR A 610 -15.45 -13.09 -18.39
N ARG A 611 -14.76 -12.97 -19.53
CA ARG A 611 -14.42 -14.07 -20.44
C ARG A 611 -12.93 -14.09 -20.81
N TYR A 612 -12.08 -13.35 -20.07
CA TYR A 612 -10.68 -13.17 -20.45
C TYR A 612 -9.90 -14.48 -20.58
N LYS A 613 -10.27 -15.52 -19.81
CA LYS A 613 -9.68 -16.87 -19.92
C LYS A 613 -10.13 -17.68 -21.15
N LEU A 614 -10.91 -17.06 -22.03
CA LEU A 614 -11.28 -17.56 -23.35
C LEU A 614 -10.73 -16.64 -24.45
N ASP A 615 -9.74 -15.81 -24.11
CA ASP A 615 -9.14 -14.77 -24.94
C ASP A 615 -10.13 -13.69 -25.43
N ASP A 616 -11.19 -13.44 -24.65
CA ASP A 616 -12.20 -12.41 -24.89
C ASP A 616 -12.19 -11.40 -23.73
N TYR A 617 -11.55 -10.26 -23.98
CA TYR A 617 -11.27 -9.23 -22.96
C TYR A 617 -12.33 -8.15 -22.85
N ARG A 618 -13.41 -8.25 -23.64
CA ARG A 618 -14.51 -7.28 -23.59
C ARG A 618 -15.09 -7.20 -22.18
N PRO A 619 -15.42 -6.00 -21.68
CA PRO A 619 -16.05 -5.83 -20.38
C PRO A 619 -17.51 -6.27 -20.42
N PHE A 620 -17.98 -6.91 -19.35
CA PHE A 620 -19.38 -7.33 -19.20
C PHE A 620 -19.94 -6.78 -17.89
N LEU A 621 -20.50 -5.57 -17.96
CA LEU A 621 -21.18 -4.90 -16.85
C LEU A 621 -22.67 -4.74 -17.20
N PHE A 622 -23.55 -5.13 -16.28
CA PHE A 622 -25.00 -5.08 -16.48
C PHE A 622 -25.74 -4.46 -15.30
N LYS A 623 -26.88 -3.84 -15.59
CA LYS A 623 -27.88 -3.38 -14.62
C LYS A 623 -29.24 -4.03 -14.90
N SER A 624 -29.95 -4.42 -13.85
CA SER A 624 -31.36 -4.79 -13.87
C SER A 624 -32.15 -3.83 -12.98
N GLU A 625 -33.42 -3.61 -13.32
CA GLU A 625 -34.36 -2.72 -12.60
C GLU A 625 -35.68 -3.45 -12.28
N ASP A 626 -35.71 -4.78 -12.40
CA ASP A 626 -36.91 -5.61 -12.23
C ASP A 626 -36.62 -6.96 -11.56
N GLY A 627 -35.64 -6.95 -10.64
CA GLY A 627 -35.25 -8.12 -9.85
C GLY A 627 -34.48 -9.16 -10.68
N GLY A 628 -33.71 -8.71 -11.67
CA GLY A 628 -32.87 -9.57 -12.52
C GLY A 628 -33.57 -10.13 -13.76
N LYS A 629 -34.86 -9.85 -13.99
CA LYS A 629 -35.60 -10.47 -15.12
C LYS A 629 -35.15 -9.94 -16.47
N ASN A 630 -34.79 -8.65 -16.53
CA ASN A 630 -34.21 -8.01 -17.71
C ASN A 630 -32.93 -7.27 -17.32
N TRP A 631 -31.94 -7.31 -18.21
CA TRP A 631 -30.63 -6.70 -18.03
C TRP A 631 -30.30 -5.77 -19.19
N LYS A 632 -29.61 -4.68 -18.89
CA LYS A 632 -29.04 -3.75 -19.87
C LYS A 632 -27.54 -3.67 -19.62
N SER A 633 -26.74 -3.65 -20.68
CA SER A 633 -25.31 -3.35 -20.54
C SER A 633 -25.14 -1.92 -20.03
N ILE A 634 -24.23 -1.77 -19.07
CA ILE A 634 -23.77 -0.48 -18.53
C ILE A 634 -22.27 -0.29 -18.77
N CYS A 635 -21.75 -0.90 -19.85
CA CYS A 635 -20.35 -0.72 -20.21
C CYS A 635 -20.07 0.70 -20.70
N GLY A 636 -21.03 1.40 -21.33
CA GLY A 636 -20.84 2.80 -21.73
C GLY A 636 -19.55 3.01 -22.55
N ASP A 637 -18.63 3.81 -22.02
CA ASP A 637 -17.27 4.06 -22.52
C ASP A 637 -16.16 3.34 -21.71
N TYR A 638 -16.51 2.35 -20.90
CA TYR A 638 -15.56 1.50 -20.15
C TYR A 638 -14.55 0.85 -21.12
N PRO A 639 -13.26 0.76 -20.76
CA PRO A 639 -12.24 0.26 -21.69
C PRO A 639 -12.46 -1.19 -22.16
N GLU A 640 -12.37 -1.42 -23.47
CA GLU A 640 -12.65 -2.72 -24.12
C GLU A 640 -11.67 -3.86 -23.76
N GLY A 641 -10.48 -3.54 -23.25
CA GLY A 641 -9.44 -4.52 -22.88
C GLY A 641 -9.30 -4.75 -21.37
N GLU A 642 -10.19 -4.16 -20.57
CA GLU A 642 -10.08 -4.10 -19.11
C GLU A 642 -10.91 -5.20 -18.44
N ILE A 643 -10.29 -5.98 -17.55
CA ILE A 643 -10.96 -7.11 -16.89
C ILE A 643 -11.75 -6.58 -15.69
N SER A 644 -13.07 -6.49 -15.82
CA SER A 644 -13.95 -6.16 -14.69
C SER A 644 -14.14 -7.35 -13.73
N ARG A 645 -14.06 -7.09 -12.42
CA ARG A 645 -14.17 -8.13 -11.37
C ARG A 645 -15.28 -7.87 -10.36
N VAL A 646 -15.26 -6.72 -9.69
CA VAL A 646 -16.26 -6.38 -8.67
C VAL A 646 -16.99 -5.12 -9.09
N VAL A 647 -18.30 -5.04 -8.85
CA VAL A 647 -19.09 -3.83 -9.01
C VAL A 647 -19.78 -3.52 -7.67
N ARG A 648 -19.69 -2.29 -7.19
CA ARG A 648 -20.36 -1.81 -5.97
C ARG A 648 -21.15 -0.55 -6.27
N GLU A 649 -22.30 -0.42 -5.64
CA GLU A 649 -23.06 0.82 -5.61
C GLU A 649 -22.72 1.61 -4.35
N ASP A 650 -22.57 2.92 -4.46
CA ASP A 650 -22.42 3.77 -3.29
C ASP A 650 -23.70 3.69 -2.41
N PRO A 651 -23.56 3.43 -1.09
CA PRO A 651 -24.71 3.26 -0.21
C PRO A 651 -25.48 4.56 0.06
N THR A 652 -24.98 5.73 -0.37
CA THR A 652 -25.59 7.04 -0.14
C THR A 652 -26.10 7.70 -1.41
N ILE A 653 -25.39 7.54 -2.55
CA ILE A 653 -25.74 8.15 -3.83
C ILE A 653 -26.15 7.06 -4.83
N PRO A 654 -27.45 6.92 -5.16
CA PRO A 654 -27.90 5.99 -6.19
C PRO A 654 -27.21 6.26 -7.53
N GLY A 655 -26.80 5.19 -8.22
CA GLY A 655 -26.16 5.27 -9.53
C GLY A 655 -24.71 5.79 -9.56
N LEU A 656 -24.12 6.05 -8.40
CA LEU A 656 -22.67 6.14 -8.24
C LEU A 656 -22.11 4.73 -8.07
N LEU A 657 -21.33 4.27 -9.05
CA LEU A 657 -20.83 2.91 -9.14
C LEU A 657 -19.31 2.89 -9.08
N TYR A 658 -18.75 1.83 -8.49
CA TYR A 658 -17.32 1.54 -8.46
C TYR A 658 -17.07 0.14 -9.02
N VAL A 659 -16.06 0.00 -9.87
CA VAL A 659 -15.64 -1.27 -10.48
C VAL A 659 -14.17 -1.54 -10.19
N GLY A 660 -13.88 -2.62 -9.47
CA GLY A 660 -12.52 -3.15 -9.37
C GLY A 660 -12.14 -3.92 -10.63
N SER A 661 -10.93 -3.67 -11.14
CA SER A 661 -10.48 -4.11 -12.46
C SER A 661 -9.05 -4.69 -12.45
N GLU A 662 -8.44 -4.97 -13.60
CA GLU A 662 -7.03 -5.40 -13.70
C GLU A 662 -6.06 -4.28 -13.37
N THR A 663 -6.37 -3.05 -13.76
CA THR A 663 -5.43 -1.93 -13.67
C THR A 663 -5.78 -0.93 -12.57
N GLY A 664 -6.81 -1.19 -11.77
CA GLY A 664 -7.20 -0.37 -10.63
C GLY A 664 -8.71 -0.32 -10.44
N ILE A 665 -9.24 0.88 -10.13
CA ILE A 665 -10.66 1.09 -9.86
C ILE A 665 -11.22 2.09 -10.86
N PHE A 666 -12.35 1.76 -11.45
CA PHE A 666 -13.15 2.68 -12.28
C PHE A 666 -14.40 3.10 -11.51
N PHE A 667 -14.90 4.30 -11.78
CA PHE A 667 -16.15 4.76 -11.20
C PHE A 667 -17.02 5.43 -12.26
N SER A 668 -18.32 5.48 -11.98
CA SER A 668 -19.33 6.14 -12.81
C SER A 668 -20.28 6.92 -11.91
N THR A 669 -20.59 8.17 -12.26
CA THR A 669 -21.59 8.99 -11.55
C THR A 669 -22.96 9.00 -12.23
N ASN A 670 -23.16 8.18 -13.26
CA ASN A 670 -24.35 8.22 -14.11
C ASN A 670 -24.80 6.81 -14.54
N ASP A 671 -24.80 5.86 -13.61
CA ASP A 671 -25.32 4.50 -13.84
C ASP A 671 -24.60 3.72 -14.96
N GLY A 672 -23.31 3.95 -15.13
CA GLY A 672 -22.43 3.27 -16.07
C GLY A 672 -22.57 3.76 -17.51
N VAL A 673 -23.12 4.96 -17.73
CA VAL A 673 -23.08 5.59 -19.05
C VAL A 673 -21.66 6.10 -19.37
N ASN A 674 -20.96 6.65 -18.37
CA ASN A 674 -19.58 7.09 -18.48
C ASN A 674 -18.74 6.61 -17.29
N TRP A 675 -17.54 6.14 -17.60
CA TRP A 675 -16.57 5.60 -16.66
C TRP A 675 -15.31 6.44 -16.64
N SER A 676 -14.70 6.52 -15.47
CA SER A 676 -13.40 7.18 -15.27
C SER A 676 -12.58 6.37 -14.28
N GLN A 677 -11.27 6.29 -14.49
CA GLN A 677 -10.37 5.59 -13.57
C GLN A 677 -10.11 6.48 -12.35
N LEU A 678 -10.28 5.92 -11.15
CA LEU A 678 -9.83 6.55 -9.91
C LEU A 678 -8.30 6.55 -9.89
N GLY A 679 -7.71 7.72 -9.64
CA GLY A 679 -6.28 7.93 -9.62
C GLY A 679 -5.78 8.38 -8.26
N GLY A 680 -4.83 9.31 -8.26
CA GLY A 680 -4.09 9.71 -7.08
C GLY A 680 -2.80 8.90 -6.94
N ASN A 681 -2.48 8.51 -5.71
CA ASN A 681 -1.32 7.65 -5.42
C ASN A 681 -1.66 6.14 -5.37
N PHE A 682 -2.85 5.74 -5.80
CA PHE A 682 -3.23 4.33 -5.88
C PHE A 682 -2.43 3.64 -7.00
N PRO A 683 -1.80 2.48 -6.76
CA PRO A 683 -0.95 1.83 -7.76
C PRO A 683 -1.78 1.18 -8.87
N VAL A 684 -1.15 0.98 -10.04
CA VAL A 684 -1.69 0.07 -11.05
C VAL A 684 -1.60 -1.35 -10.50
N VAL A 685 -2.76 -1.97 -10.20
CA VAL A 685 -2.83 -3.30 -9.58
C VAL A 685 -4.22 -3.91 -9.78
N PRO A 686 -4.33 -5.26 -9.91
CA PRO A 686 -5.62 -5.93 -9.92
C PRO A 686 -6.36 -5.73 -8.59
N VAL A 687 -7.63 -5.33 -8.69
CA VAL A 687 -8.54 -5.15 -7.56
C VAL A 687 -9.56 -6.28 -7.57
N TYR A 688 -9.42 -7.20 -6.63
CA TYR A 688 -10.26 -8.40 -6.56
C TYR A 688 -11.52 -8.19 -5.73
N ASP A 689 -11.47 -7.27 -4.76
CA ASP A 689 -12.62 -6.91 -3.95
C ASP A 689 -12.52 -5.49 -3.41
N LEU A 690 -13.67 -4.87 -3.15
CA LEU A 690 -13.78 -3.56 -2.51
C LEU A 690 -15.08 -3.45 -1.71
N TYR A 691 -15.03 -2.69 -0.61
CA TYR A 691 -16.15 -2.42 0.28
C TYR A 691 -16.26 -0.92 0.53
N ILE A 692 -17.51 -0.43 0.62
CA ILE A 692 -17.79 0.91 1.10
C ILE A 692 -18.23 0.78 2.56
N LYS A 693 -17.43 1.32 3.48
CA LYS A 693 -17.74 1.35 4.90
C LYS A 693 -17.87 2.80 5.33
N ASP A 694 -19.10 3.19 5.64
CA ASP A 694 -19.45 4.57 6.01
C ASP A 694 -19.06 5.55 4.87
N ASP A 695 -18.06 6.41 5.09
CA ASP A 695 -17.53 7.36 4.09
C ASP A 695 -16.16 6.93 3.52
N GLU A 696 -15.74 5.69 3.79
CA GLU A 696 -14.44 5.14 3.38
C GLU A 696 -14.60 4.03 2.33
N MET A 697 -13.66 3.96 1.38
CA MET A 697 -13.53 2.80 0.48
C MET A 697 -12.33 1.96 0.89
N VAL A 698 -12.59 0.71 1.24
CA VAL A 698 -11.56 -0.30 1.55
C VAL A 698 -11.36 -1.17 0.34
N VAL A 699 -10.10 -1.46 0.00
CA VAL A 699 -9.74 -2.16 -1.24
C VAL A 699 -8.79 -3.31 -0.94
N ALA A 700 -9.15 -4.51 -1.41
CA ALA A 700 -8.28 -5.68 -1.43
C ALA A 700 -7.63 -5.79 -2.81
N THR A 701 -6.34 -5.52 -2.87
CA THR A 701 -5.56 -5.69 -4.10
C THR A 701 -4.96 -7.09 -4.14
N HIS A 702 -4.74 -7.57 -5.36
CA HIS A 702 -4.03 -8.81 -5.58
C HIS A 702 -2.58 -8.47 -5.96
N GLY A 703 -1.77 -8.01 -4.98
CA GLY A 703 -0.37 -7.69 -5.24
C GLY A 703 0.20 -6.42 -4.58
N ARG A 704 -0.63 -5.60 -3.91
CA ARG A 704 -0.20 -4.37 -3.23
C ARG A 704 -0.84 -4.18 -1.86
N SER A 705 -1.22 -5.28 -1.19
CA SER A 705 -1.85 -5.28 0.14
C SER A 705 -3.19 -4.51 0.18
N PHE A 706 -3.69 -4.13 1.37
CA PHE A 706 -4.95 -3.40 1.51
C PHE A 706 -4.74 -1.89 1.41
N TRP A 707 -5.74 -1.19 0.89
CA TRP A 707 -5.76 0.27 0.77
C TRP A 707 -7.08 0.85 1.27
N ILE A 708 -7.01 2.07 1.80
CA ILE A 708 -8.19 2.84 2.20
C ILE A 708 -8.15 4.23 1.55
N LEU A 709 -9.26 4.63 0.93
CA LEU A 709 -9.58 6.03 0.66
C LEU A 709 -10.43 6.54 1.82
N ASP A 710 -9.87 7.48 2.60
CA ASP A 710 -10.47 7.90 3.87
C ASP A 710 -11.72 8.78 3.70
N ASP A 711 -12.01 9.36 2.53
CA ASP A 711 -13.17 10.24 2.35
C ASP A 711 -13.72 10.16 0.92
N LEU A 712 -14.96 9.67 0.79
CA LEU A 712 -15.70 9.55 -0.47
C LEU A 712 -16.52 10.78 -0.84
N ASN A 713 -16.65 11.78 0.03
CA ASN A 713 -17.46 12.96 -0.24
C ASN A 713 -17.03 13.70 -1.52
N PRO A 714 -15.72 13.87 -1.83
CA PRO A 714 -15.29 14.46 -3.09
C PRO A 714 -15.84 13.72 -4.33
N LEU A 715 -16.03 12.40 -4.25
CA LEU A 715 -16.61 11.60 -5.32
C LEU A 715 -18.15 11.75 -5.38
N ARG A 716 -18.81 11.67 -4.22
CA ARG A 716 -20.27 11.79 -4.10
C ARG A 716 -20.79 13.14 -4.58
N GLU A 717 -20.03 14.20 -4.33
CA GLU A 717 -20.38 15.56 -4.73
C GLU A 717 -19.86 15.94 -6.13
N SER A 718 -18.92 15.17 -6.71
CA SER A 718 -18.23 15.52 -7.97
C SER A 718 -19.18 15.81 -9.14
N SER A 719 -20.27 15.07 -9.25
CA SER A 719 -21.26 15.25 -10.31
C SER A 719 -22.01 16.59 -10.25
N TRP A 720 -21.93 17.29 -9.12
CA TRP A 720 -22.62 18.57 -8.89
C TRP A 720 -21.75 19.77 -9.26
N ILE A 721 -20.43 19.58 -9.40
CA ILE A 721 -19.49 20.64 -9.74
C ILE A 721 -19.67 21.03 -11.20
N ARG A 722 -19.89 22.34 -11.42
CA ARG A 722 -20.12 22.89 -12.76
C ARG A 722 -18.81 23.42 -13.33
N SER A 723 -18.65 23.34 -14.65
CA SER A 723 -17.49 23.89 -15.40
C SER A 723 -17.19 25.37 -15.11
N GLU A 724 -18.23 26.14 -14.77
CA GLU A 724 -18.13 27.57 -14.42
C GLU A 724 -17.73 27.83 -12.96
N GLU A 725 -17.75 26.80 -12.10
CA GLU A 725 -17.41 26.93 -10.68
C GLU A 725 -15.88 27.04 -10.52
N GLU A 726 -15.42 28.20 -10.05
CA GLU A 726 -13.98 28.47 -9.88
C GLU A 726 -13.39 27.71 -8.68
N PHE A 727 -14.15 27.55 -7.60
CA PHE A 727 -13.79 26.75 -6.44
C PHE A 727 -15.01 26.09 -5.79
N HIS A 728 -14.80 24.92 -5.21
CA HIS A 728 -15.82 24.17 -4.49
C HIS A 728 -15.24 23.62 -3.18
N PHE A 729 -15.89 23.88 -2.05
CA PHE A 729 -15.49 23.41 -0.72
C PHE A 729 -16.41 22.29 -0.28
N PHE A 730 -15.88 21.06 -0.24
CA PHE A 730 -16.66 19.85 0.06
C PHE A 730 -16.99 19.75 1.55
N ALA A 731 -18.12 19.15 1.88
CA ALA A 731 -18.46 18.87 3.27
C ALA A 731 -17.48 17.81 3.84
N PRO A 732 -16.73 18.12 4.91
CA PRO A 732 -15.83 17.16 5.51
C PRO A 732 -16.62 16.09 6.28
N LYS A 733 -16.16 14.84 6.25
CA LYS A 733 -16.79 13.78 7.05
C LYS A 733 -16.59 13.97 8.57
N PRO A 734 -17.44 13.37 9.42
CA PRO A 734 -17.21 13.35 10.86
C PRO A 734 -15.82 12.78 11.21
N SER A 735 -15.11 13.45 12.12
CA SER A 735 -13.74 13.10 12.50
C SER A 735 -13.66 12.73 13.97
N TYR A 736 -12.94 11.66 14.30
CA TYR A 736 -12.79 11.23 15.70
C TYR A 736 -11.65 11.97 16.39
N ARG A 737 -11.93 12.51 17.57
CA ARG A 737 -10.91 12.90 18.53
C ARG A 737 -10.38 11.65 19.25
N ARG A 738 -9.15 11.25 18.91
CA ARG A 738 -8.49 10.04 19.39
C ARG A 738 -6.97 10.15 19.29
N THR A 739 -6.25 9.44 20.14
CA THR A 739 -4.78 9.34 20.08
C THR A 739 -4.37 8.08 19.32
N LEU A 740 -3.98 8.23 18.06
CA LEU A 740 -3.48 7.14 17.22
C LEU A 740 -2.00 7.31 16.81
N ASN A 741 -1.22 8.05 17.59
CA ASN A 741 0.20 8.26 17.31
C ASN A 741 0.99 8.48 18.60
N TRP A 742 1.13 7.42 19.40
CA TRP A 742 1.84 7.54 20.68
C TRP A 742 3.36 7.39 20.56
N SER A 743 3.86 6.68 19.54
CA SER A 743 5.28 6.25 19.52
C SER A 743 6.00 6.33 18.19
N THR A 744 5.30 6.40 17.05
CA THR A 744 6.03 6.65 15.80
C THR A 744 6.70 8.01 15.82
N ASN A 745 7.85 8.13 15.16
CA ASN A 745 8.61 9.38 15.03
C ASN A 745 9.29 9.87 16.33
N LEU A 746 9.40 9.05 17.38
CA LEU A 746 10.16 9.42 18.59
C LEU A 746 11.68 9.54 18.34
N PHE A 747 12.22 8.67 17.48
CA PHE A 747 13.64 8.64 17.13
C PHE A 747 13.81 9.07 15.68
N MET A 748 14.03 10.36 15.47
CA MET A 748 14.27 10.93 14.15
C MET A 748 15.72 11.38 14.02
N GLY A 749 16.37 10.92 12.96
CA GLY A 749 17.70 11.29 12.53
C GLY A 749 17.73 11.42 11.01
N ASP A 750 18.90 11.61 10.44
CA ASP A 750 19.07 11.51 8.99
C ASP A 750 19.09 10.02 8.60
N GLY A 751 18.45 9.66 7.50
CA GLY A 751 18.35 8.28 7.01
C GLY A 751 17.05 7.56 7.36
N LYS A 752 17.06 6.23 7.20
CA LYS A 752 15.89 5.35 7.44
C LYS A 752 15.87 4.86 8.90
N ASN A 753 14.71 4.98 9.54
CA ASN A 753 14.45 4.44 10.87
C ASN A 753 13.84 3.04 10.75
N TYR A 754 14.51 2.02 11.29
CA TYR A 754 14.12 0.60 11.28
C TYR A 754 13.30 0.15 12.50
N SER A 755 13.01 1.09 13.40
CA SER A 755 12.12 0.87 14.53
C SER A 755 11.33 2.14 14.77
N PRO A 756 10.16 2.32 14.11
CA PRO A 756 9.40 3.56 14.21
C PRO A 756 8.99 3.85 15.66
N ALA A 757 8.81 2.80 16.47
CA ALA A 757 8.38 2.82 17.85
C ALA A 757 9.12 1.76 18.68
N PHE A 758 9.09 1.88 20.01
CA PHE A 758 9.81 1.00 20.93
C PHE A 758 9.51 -0.50 20.72
N GLY A 759 10.49 -1.24 20.20
CA GLY A 759 10.37 -2.68 20.00
C GLY A 759 9.47 -3.10 18.84
N ILE A 760 9.01 -2.13 18.03
CA ILE A 760 8.20 -2.38 16.84
C ILE A 760 9.15 -2.33 15.65
N PRO A 761 9.26 -3.43 14.87
CA PRO A 761 10.04 -3.42 13.64
C PRO A 761 9.30 -2.66 12.55
N GLY A 762 10.05 -1.97 11.70
CA GLY A 762 9.54 -1.35 10.49
C GLY A 762 10.40 -0.17 10.06
N THR A 763 10.37 0.14 8.79
CA THR A 763 11.23 1.05 8.08
C THR A 763 10.42 2.24 7.62
N SER A 764 10.84 3.42 8.06
CA SER A 764 10.27 4.69 7.63
C SER A 764 11.35 5.76 7.47
N TYR A 765 11.07 6.79 6.69
CA TYR A 765 11.94 7.96 6.57
C TYR A 765 11.13 9.20 6.25
N VAL A 766 11.68 10.37 6.54
CA VAL A 766 11.04 11.64 6.23
C VAL A 766 11.42 12.08 4.83
N VAL A 767 10.43 12.45 4.03
CA VAL A 767 10.58 13.12 2.75
C VAL A 767 9.99 14.52 2.84
N GLU A 768 10.59 15.47 2.13
CA GLU A 768 10.05 16.81 1.97
C GLU A 768 9.35 16.88 0.61
N ASP A 769 8.10 17.30 0.58
CA ASP A 769 7.35 17.46 -0.66
C ASP A 769 7.71 18.76 -1.39
N SER A 770 7.14 18.97 -2.58
CA SER A 770 7.41 20.15 -3.40
C SER A 770 7.01 21.48 -2.75
N ASN A 771 6.20 21.45 -1.69
CA ASN A 771 5.77 22.61 -0.93
C ASN A 771 6.62 22.86 0.32
N GLY A 772 7.66 22.04 0.54
CA GLY A 772 8.51 22.10 1.72
C GLY A 772 7.91 21.42 2.95
N GLU A 773 6.82 20.66 2.81
CA GLU A 773 6.21 19.96 3.95
C GLU A 773 6.85 18.58 4.14
N LYS A 774 7.23 18.29 5.39
CA LYS A 774 7.84 17.01 5.78
C LYS A 774 6.76 15.96 6.00
N GLN A 775 6.87 14.84 5.31
CA GLN A 775 5.97 13.68 5.44
C GLN A 775 6.78 12.42 5.76
N THR A 776 6.25 11.57 6.64
CA THR A 776 6.85 10.25 6.89
C THR A 776 6.40 9.27 5.82
N ARG A 777 7.35 8.70 5.09
CA ARG A 777 7.13 7.58 4.18
C ARG A 777 7.36 6.26 4.91
N PHE A 778 6.38 5.37 4.85
CA PHE A 778 6.44 4.03 5.41
C PHE A 778 6.73 3.02 4.29
N LEU A 779 7.72 2.13 4.50
CA LEU A 779 8.12 1.15 3.47
C LEU A 779 7.51 -0.23 3.70
N ASP A 780 7.57 -0.72 4.93
CA ASP A 780 7.11 -2.04 5.36
C ASP A 780 6.15 -1.95 6.58
N LEU A 781 5.46 -0.81 6.68
CA LEU A 781 4.43 -0.51 7.68
C LEU A 781 3.19 0.04 6.97
N GLY A 782 2.03 -0.26 7.52
CA GLY A 782 0.78 0.35 7.09
C GLY A 782 0.64 1.79 7.59
N GLU A 783 0.01 2.62 6.78
CA GLU A 783 -0.29 4.02 7.07
C GLU A 783 -1.56 4.14 7.93
N ASN A 784 -1.46 4.92 9.01
CA ASN A 784 -2.61 5.34 9.78
C ASN A 784 -3.45 6.40 9.05
N PRO A 785 -4.75 6.53 9.40
CA PRO A 785 -5.52 7.69 8.98
C PRO A 785 -4.87 8.98 9.52
N PRO A 786 -5.03 10.12 8.82
CA PRO A 786 -4.49 11.40 9.27
C PRO A 786 -5.05 11.81 10.63
N GLN A 787 -4.24 12.51 11.42
CA GLN A 787 -4.63 13.08 12.72
C GLN A 787 -5.31 14.44 12.51
N GLY A 788 -6.64 14.46 12.41
CA GLY A 788 -7.36 15.72 12.24
C GLY A 788 -8.65 15.62 11.44
N VAL A 789 -9.24 16.79 11.19
CA VAL A 789 -10.35 16.96 10.24
C VAL A 789 -9.76 17.15 8.86
N ILE A 790 -10.20 16.32 7.90
CA ILE A 790 -9.79 16.39 6.51
C ILE A 790 -10.72 17.36 5.78
N PHE A 791 -10.15 18.41 5.21
CA PHE A 791 -10.85 19.36 4.36
C PHE A 791 -10.44 19.13 2.91
N HIS A 792 -11.43 18.97 2.04
CA HIS A 792 -11.25 18.86 0.62
C HIS A 792 -11.82 20.10 -0.07
N TYR A 793 -11.13 20.59 -1.11
CA TYR A 793 -11.66 21.64 -1.98
C TYR A 793 -11.09 21.54 -3.39
N PHE A 794 -11.91 21.86 -4.38
CA PHE A 794 -11.53 21.86 -5.79
C PHE A 794 -11.22 23.29 -6.25
N LEU A 795 -10.18 23.44 -7.07
CA LEU A 795 -9.81 24.71 -7.73
C LEU A 795 -9.68 24.50 -9.25
N ASN A 796 -10.40 25.28 -10.05
CA ASN A 796 -10.37 25.14 -11.50
C ASN A 796 -9.14 25.82 -12.14
N ASP A 797 -8.80 27.01 -11.66
CA ASP A 797 -7.68 27.83 -12.17
C ASP A 797 -7.06 28.65 -11.01
N PRO A 798 -6.01 28.12 -10.33
CA PRO A 798 -5.49 28.72 -9.11
C PRO A 798 -4.38 29.77 -9.33
N GLU A 799 -4.12 30.24 -10.56
CA GLU A 799 -3.01 31.16 -10.83
C GLU A 799 -3.09 32.43 -9.95
N ASN A 800 -2.11 32.60 -9.06
CA ASN A 800 -2.02 33.68 -8.07
C ASN A 800 -3.19 33.78 -7.06
N THR A 801 -3.93 32.69 -6.87
CA THR A 801 -5.07 32.69 -5.94
C THR A 801 -4.61 32.67 -4.48
N LYS A 802 -5.06 33.68 -3.71
CA LYS A 802 -4.90 33.68 -2.25
C LYS A 802 -6.11 33.00 -1.61
N LEU A 803 -5.87 31.86 -0.94
CA LEU A 803 -6.89 31.18 -0.16
C LEU A 803 -6.74 31.48 1.34
N GLU A 804 -7.88 31.51 2.03
CA GLU A 804 -7.97 31.61 3.48
C GLU A 804 -8.98 30.57 3.99
N LEU A 805 -8.57 29.71 4.91
CA LEU A 805 -9.45 28.76 5.60
C LEU A 805 -9.59 29.17 7.07
N GLN A 806 -10.79 29.56 7.47
CA GLN A 806 -11.13 29.87 8.86
C GLN A 806 -11.84 28.69 9.51
N ILE A 807 -11.36 28.26 10.68
CA ILE A 807 -12.03 27.28 11.53
C ILE A 807 -12.74 28.02 12.65
N GLN A 808 -14.00 27.67 12.91
CA GLN A 808 -14.86 28.33 13.89
C GLN A 808 -15.55 27.30 14.79
N ASP A 809 -15.84 27.71 16.03
CA ASP A 809 -16.65 26.91 16.95
C ASP A 809 -18.15 26.93 16.59
N SER A 810 -18.97 26.28 17.42
CA SER A 810 -20.42 26.22 17.24
C SER A 810 -21.12 27.59 17.36
N GLU A 811 -20.48 28.58 18.00
CA GLU A 811 -20.99 29.95 18.16
C GLU A 811 -20.50 30.90 17.05
N GLY A 812 -19.68 30.41 16.11
CA GLY A 812 -19.11 31.17 15.01
C GLY A 812 -17.86 31.98 15.38
N LYS A 813 -17.27 31.73 16.56
CA LYS A 813 -16.02 32.36 16.96
C LYS A 813 -14.84 31.67 16.27
N ILE A 814 -13.97 32.47 15.67
CA ILE A 814 -12.78 31.98 14.97
C ILE A 814 -11.82 31.34 15.97
N ILE A 815 -11.47 30.08 15.69
CA ILE A 815 -10.46 29.29 16.41
C ILE A 815 -9.09 29.55 15.79
N GLU A 816 -8.96 29.38 14.48
CA GLU A 816 -7.68 29.47 13.76
C GLU A 816 -7.90 29.84 12.28
N THR A 817 -6.89 30.44 11.65
CA THR A 817 -6.92 30.80 10.22
C THR A 817 -5.63 30.36 9.53
N PHE A 818 -5.81 29.71 8.38
CA PHE A 818 -4.75 29.20 7.50
C PHE A 818 -4.79 29.92 6.15
N GLU A 819 -3.64 30.27 5.59
CA GLU A 819 -3.53 31.02 4.34
C GLU A 819 -2.51 30.35 3.40
N THR A 820 -2.68 30.55 2.10
CA THR A 820 -1.68 30.15 1.09
C THR A 820 -0.44 31.02 1.24
N LYS A 821 0.73 30.39 1.37
CA LYS A 821 2.04 31.06 1.38
C LYS A 821 2.42 31.40 -0.08
N GLN A 822 2.71 32.66 -0.37
CA GLN A 822 3.34 33.04 -1.65
C GLN A 822 4.80 32.64 -1.65
N ASP A 823 5.30 32.18 -2.81
CA ASP A 823 6.71 31.86 -3.08
C ASP A 823 7.62 32.95 -2.50
N ARG A 824 8.22 32.68 -1.33
CA ARG A 824 9.23 33.55 -0.79
C ARG A 824 10.52 33.20 -1.49
N GLN A 825 11.07 34.15 -2.26
CA GLN A 825 12.51 34.28 -2.36
C GLN A 825 13.05 34.18 -0.94
N VAL A 826 13.72 33.07 -0.64
CA VAL A 826 14.36 32.84 0.66
C VAL A 826 15.46 33.90 0.78
N SER A 827 15.14 35.03 1.39
CA SER A 827 16.16 35.93 1.91
C SER A 827 16.88 35.16 3.02
N GLN A 828 18.21 35.10 2.96
CA GLN A 828 19.09 34.42 3.93
C GLN A 828 18.87 34.88 5.40
N ASP A 829 18.10 35.94 5.63
CA ASP A 829 17.81 36.49 6.96
C ASP A 829 16.60 35.83 7.67
N GLN A 830 15.96 34.80 7.10
CA GLN A 830 14.82 34.07 7.72
C GLN A 830 15.17 32.68 8.28
N GLU A 831 16.46 32.35 8.43
CA GLU A 831 16.92 31.06 9.00
C GLU A 831 16.76 30.96 10.54
N ASP A 832 16.34 32.04 11.22
CA ASP A 832 16.26 32.11 12.69
C ASP A 832 14.86 31.80 13.31
N GLU A 833 13.84 31.51 12.49
CA GLU A 833 12.55 31.00 12.99
C GLU A 833 12.60 29.45 13.06
N ASP A 834 12.25 28.85 14.21
CA ASP A 834 12.15 27.38 14.32
C ASP A 834 11.17 26.86 13.25
N GLU A 835 11.59 25.90 12.43
CA GLU A 835 10.73 25.28 11.41
C GLU A 835 9.39 24.78 11.96
N ASP A 836 9.39 24.31 13.22
CA ASP A 836 8.23 23.80 13.95
C ASP A 836 7.20 24.89 14.36
N GLU A 837 7.49 26.18 14.12
CA GLU A 837 6.63 27.31 14.51
C GLU A 837 5.76 27.85 13.35
N LYS A 838 5.98 27.37 12.13
CA LYS A 838 5.26 27.81 10.93
C LYS A 838 3.93 27.06 10.80
N LYS A 839 2.82 27.81 10.64
CA LYS A 839 1.52 27.21 10.29
C LYS A 839 1.64 26.38 9.00
N PRO A 840 0.90 25.26 8.87
CA PRO A 840 0.88 24.48 7.64
C PRO A 840 0.42 25.37 6.47
N ASN A 841 0.94 25.09 5.28
CA ASN A 841 0.53 25.84 4.10
C ASN A 841 -0.87 25.40 3.68
N LEU A 842 -1.70 26.30 3.15
CA LEU A 842 -2.95 25.94 2.51
C LEU A 842 -2.70 25.75 1.00
N PRO A 843 -2.75 24.51 0.47
CA PRO A 843 -2.43 24.23 -0.94
C PRO A 843 -3.35 25.00 -1.91
N ALA A 844 -2.76 25.53 -2.99
CA ALA A 844 -3.50 26.20 -4.04
C ALA A 844 -3.12 25.61 -5.41
N THR A 845 -3.31 24.29 -5.56
CA THR A 845 -2.99 23.56 -6.79
C THR A 845 -4.24 23.31 -7.62
N LYS A 846 -4.08 23.16 -8.94
CA LYS A 846 -5.23 22.95 -9.83
C LYS A 846 -5.82 21.55 -9.59
N GLY A 847 -7.13 21.47 -9.42
CA GLY A 847 -7.85 20.23 -9.12
C GLY A 847 -8.22 20.10 -7.65
N LEU A 848 -8.35 18.86 -7.17
CA LEU A 848 -8.65 18.57 -5.76
C LEU A 848 -7.44 18.83 -4.88
N ASN A 849 -7.65 19.64 -3.85
CA ASN A 849 -6.70 19.92 -2.78
C ASN A 849 -7.20 19.31 -1.48
N ARG A 850 -6.27 19.06 -0.57
CA ARG A 850 -6.53 18.44 0.73
C ARG A 850 -5.75 19.17 1.82
N PHE A 851 -6.42 19.50 2.91
CA PHE A 851 -5.83 20.15 4.09
C PHE A 851 -6.30 19.43 5.36
N ILE A 852 -5.39 19.21 6.32
CA ILE A 852 -5.73 18.55 7.59
C ILE A 852 -5.62 19.57 8.73
N TRP A 853 -6.73 19.86 9.41
CA TRP A 853 -6.68 20.58 10.68
C TRP A 853 -6.49 19.59 11.82
N ASN A 854 -5.38 19.70 12.55
CA ASN A 854 -5.01 18.85 13.69
C ASN A 854 -5.93 18.98 14.93
N MET A 855 -7.07 19.68 14.82
CA MET A 855 -8.04 19.93 15.88
C MET A 855 -7.49 20.75 17.06
N ARG A 856 -6.33 21.41 16.95
CA ARG A 856 -5.75 22.21 18.04
C ARG A 856 -6.17 23.68 17.94
N TYR A 857 -6.46 24.26 19.09
CA TYR A 857 -6.55 25.72 19.26
C TYR A 857 -5.14 26.34 19.18
N PRO A 858 -5.03 27.66 18.93
CA PRO A 858 -3.76 28.36 19.00
C PRO A 858 -3.10 28.20 20.38
N GLY A 859 -1.77 28.06 20.39
CA GLY A 859 -0.94 28.11 21.60
C GLY A 859 -0.93 29.50 22.26
N PRO A 860 0.00 29.77 23.20
CA PRO A 860 0.09 31.07 23.87
C PRO A 860 0.15 32.23 22.86
N ALA A 861 -0.69 33.25 23.08
CA ALA A 861 -0.79 34.42 22.19
C ALA A 861 0.52 35.21 22.15
N GLU A 862 1.13 35.40 23.33
CA GLU A 862 2.47 35.92 23.49
C GLU A 862 3.45 34.75 23.57
N ARG A 863 4.35 34.65 22.60
CA ARG A 863 5.42 33.64 22.54
C ARG A 863 6.73 34.24 23.02
N ILE A 864 7.70 33.41 23.39
CA ILE A 864 9.05 33.90 23.72
C ILE A 864 9.69 34.49 22.46
N ASP A 865 10.16 35.72 22.58
CA ASP A 865 10.87 36.44 21.52
C ASP A 865 12.32 35.97 21.50
N LYS A 866 12.62 35.02 20.60
CA LYS A 866 13.94 34.41 20.46
C LYS A 866 15.02 35.39 20.02
N SER A 867 14.67 36.51 19.38
CA SER A 867 15.62 37.56 19.02
C SER A 867 16.26 38.24 20.24
N LEU A 868 15.61 38.10 21.41
CA LEU A 868 16.09 38.62 22.67
C LEU A 868 16.97 37.61 23.44
N GLU A 869 17.15 36.39 22.92
CA GLU A 869 18.00 35.37 23.52
C GLU A 869 19.45 35.49 23.04
N LYS A 870 20.40 35.43 23.97
CA LYS A 870 21.82 35.32 23.63
C LYS A 870 22.19 33.85 23.49
N LYS A 871 22.18 33.32 22.26
CA LYS A 871 22.73 31.98 21.98
C LYS A 871 24.25 32.07 21.79
N GLY A 872 25.00 31.25 22.53
CA GLY A 872 26.47 31.16 22.43
C GLY A 872 26.96 30.25 21.30
N TYR A 873 26.12 29.32 20.85
CA TYR A 873 26.38 28.37 19.75
C TYR A 873 25.07 27.71 19.30
N GLN A 874 25.11 27.01 18.15
CA GLN A 874 24.00 26.23 17.62
C GLN A 874 23.99 24.82 18.25
N ALA A 875 22.90 24.45 18.92
CA ALA A 875 22.78 23.13 19.54
C ALA A 875 22.71 22.02 18.48
N LEU A 876 23.48 20.94 18.69
CA LEU A 876 23.45 19.76 17.82
C LEU A 876 22.30 18.80 18.13
N GLY A 877 21.84 18.79 19.39
CA GLY A 877 20.74 17.94 19.84
C GLY A 877 19.39 18.53 19.41
N ARG A 878 18.48 17.69 18.92
CA ARG A 878 17.09 18.07 18.67
C ARG A 878 16.43 18.42 20.01
N GLY A 879 15.72 19.54 20.06
CA GLY A 879 14.92 19.95 21.22
C GLY A 879 13.87 18.91 21.58
N GLU A 880 13.36 18.95 22.81
CA GLU A 880 12.24 18.07 23.15
C GLU A 880 11.01 18.40 22.29
N MET A 881 10.40 17.37 21.73
CA MET A 881 9.08 17.44 21.12
C MET A 881 8.04 17.39 22.25
N GLY A 882 7.74 18.54 22.85
CA GLY A 882 6.56 18.69 23.72
C GLY A 882 5.27 18.81 22.89
N GLU A 883 4.10 18.70 23.52
CA GLU A 883 2.84 19.05 22.89
C GLU A 883 2.80 20.57 22.64
N ARG A 884 2.99 20.94 21.37
CA ARG A 884 3.03 22.33 20.90
C ARG A 884 1.65 22.71 20.36
N GLY A 885 1.14 23.86 20.76
CA GLY A 885 -0.20 24.34 20.42
C GLY A 885 -1.07 24.59 21.65
N GLY A 886 -2.34 24.92 21.41
CA GLY A 886 -3.37 25.05 22.44
C GLY A 886 -4.15 23.76 22.64
N PRO A 887 -5.24 23.82 23.43
CA PRO A 887 -6.07 22.64 23.69
C PRO A 887 -6.65 22.01 22.42
N THR A 888 -6.84 20.69 22.44
CA THR A 888 -7.62 19.99 21.42
C THR A 888 -9.09 20.39 21.53
N ALA A 889 -9.72 20.66 20.39
CA ALA A 889 -11.15 20.85 20.26
C ALA A 889 -11.94 19.73 20.97
N ILE A 890 -13.00 20.07 21.69
CA ILE A 890 -13.87 19.09 22.35
C ILE A 890 -14.79 18.43 21.30
N PRO A 891 -15.23 17.17 21.50
CA PRO A 891 -16.25 16.58 20.65
C PRO A 891 -17.52 17.45 20.58
N GLY A 892 -18.02 17.70 19.37
CA GLY A 892 -19.12 18.62 19.11
C GLY A 892 -19.13 19.17 17.68
N SER A 893 -20.01 20.15 17.42
CA SER A 893 -20.20 20.78 16.11
C SER A 893 -19.30 22.00 15.91
N TYR A 894 -18.78 22.16 14.69
CA TYR A 894 -17.88 23.24 14.28
C TYR A 894 -18.23 23.71 12.86
N HIS A 895 -17.65 24.84 12.46
CA HIS A 895 -17.80 25.40 11.12
C HIS A 895 -16.43 25.70 10.50
N ALA A 896 -16.32 25.52 9.20
CA ALA A 896 -15.16 25.94 8.41
C ALA A 896 -15.63 26.87 7.29
N VAL A 897 -14.88 27.94 7.04
CA VAL A 897 -15.15 28.89 5.95
C VAL A 897 -13.92 28.98 5.07
N LEU A 898 -14.03 28.54 3.83
CA LEU A 898 -12.99 28.69 2.80
C LEU A 898 -13.30 29.94 1.97
N ARG A 899 -12.32 30.83 1.88
CA ARG A 899 -12.40 32.07 1.10
C ARG A 899 -11.40 32.06 -0.04
N MET A 900 -11.88 32.53 -1.18
CA MET A 900 -11.09 32.79 -2.38
C MET A 900 -11.44 34.18 -2.89
N GLU A 901 -10.53 35.13 -2.70
CA GLU A 901 -10.73 36.55 -3.01
C GLU A 901 -12.02 37.13 -2.42
N ASN A 902 -13.06 37.36 -3.23
CA ASN A 902 -14.36 37.93 -2.82
C ASN A 902 -15.46 36.87 -2.64
N LYS A 903 -15.14 35.59 -2.76
CA LYS A 903 -16.10 34.49 -2.61
C LYS A 903 -15.77 33.67 -1.37
N GLU A 904 -16.81 33.15 -0.71
CA GLU A 904 -16.67 32.27 0.44
C GLU A 904 -17.68 31.13 0.39
N GLN A 905 -17.28 29.97 0.86
CA GLN A 905 -18.15 28.82 1.09
C GLN A 905 -17.92 28.32 2.52
N ALA A 906 -19.00 27.97 3.21
CA ALA A 906 -18.96 27.49 4.58
C ALA A 906 -19.47 26.05 4.65
N GLN A 907 -18.81 25.23 5.47
CA GLN A 907 -19.19 23.85 5.73
C GLN A 907 -19.26 23.60 7.23
N SER A 908 -20.31 22.90 7.67
CA SER A 908 -20.43 22.42 9.05
C SER A 908 -19.80 21.04 9.17
N PHE A 909 -19.22 20.74 10.33
CA PHE A 909 -18.61 19.42 10.59
C PHE A 909 -18.69 19.02 12.05
N GLU A 910 -18.49 17.74 12.32
CA GLU A 910 -18.58 17.17 13.66
C GLU A 910 -17.27 16.49 14.07
N ILE A 911 -16.85 16.75 15.31
CA ILE A 911 -15.81 16.01 15.99
C ILE A 911 -16.49 15.01 16.94
N LEU A 912 -16.27 13.72 16.70
CA LEU A 912 -16.83 12.62 17.48
C LEU A 912 -15.85 12.17 18.58
N LYS A 913 -16.37 11.69 19.71
CA LYS A 913 -15.55 11.03 20.74
C LYS A 913 -15.15 9.63 20.27
N ASP A 914 -14.01 9.14 20.75
CA ASP A 914 -13.66 7.71 20.60
C ASP A 914 -14.76 6.83 21.25
N PRO A 915 -15.45 5.97 20.49
CA PRO A 915 -16.57 5.16 20.98
C PRO A 915 -16.14 4.10 22.00
N ARG A 916 -14.84 3.81 22.13
CA ARG A 916 -14.32 2.89 23.16
C ARG A 916 -14.28 3.52 24.55
N LEU A 917 -14.43 4.84 24.66
CA LEU A 917 -14.26 5.58 25.90
C LEU A 917 -15.60 5.97 26.55
N ASP A 918 -15.67 5.75 27.86
CA ASP A 918 -16.77 6.21 28.72
C ASP A 918 -16.66 7.69 29.11
N THR A 919 -15.67 8.41 28.59
CA THR A 919 -15.43 9.83 28.86
C THR A 919 -16.65 10.68 28.54
N THR A 920 -17.05 11.53 29.50
CA THR A 920 -18.21 12.42 29.39
C THR A 920 -17.84 13.74 28.74
N HIS A 921 -18.85 14.51 28.29
CA HIS A 921 -18.62 15.87 27.77
C HIS A 921 -17.98 16.78 28.84
N ASP A 922 -18.40 16.67 30.10
CA ASP A 922 -17.84 17.45 31.22
C ASP A 922 -16.35 17.14 31.45
N ASP A 923 -15.93 15.89 31.21
CA ASP A 923 -14.51 15.50 31.32
C ASP A 923 -13.66 16.19 30.25
N TYR A 924 -14.14 16.21 28.98
CA TYR A 924 -13.49 16.93 27.89
C TYR A 924 -13.45 18.44 28.16
N GLN A 925 -14.54 19.01 28.70
CA GLN A 925 -14.61 20.41 29.06
C GLN A 925 -13.61 20.76 30.17
N ALA A 926 -13.54 19.95 31.24
CA ALA A 926 -12.60 20.17 32.33
C ALA A 926 -11.14 20.12 31.88
N GLN A 927 -10.83 19.22 30.94
CA GLN A 927 -9.51 19.15 30.31
C GLN A 927 -9.21 20.38 29.45
N PHE A 928 -10.15 20.74 28.57
CA PHE A 928 -10.03 21.91 27.70
C PHE A 928 -9.81 23.18 28.52
N ASP A 929 -10.63 23.40 29.55
CA ASP A 929 -10.58 24.58 30.42
C ASP A 929 -9.26 24.67 31.18
N LEU A 930 -8.79 23.56 31.78
CA LEU A 930 -7.51 23.59 32.50
C LEU A 930 -6.35 23.88 31.55
N TRP A 931 -6.34 23.28 30.36
CA TRP A 931 -5.29 23.56 29.38
C TRP A 931 -5.37 25.01 28.88
N LEU A 932 -6.55 25.54 28.60
CA LEU A 932 -6.73 26.94 28.21
C LEU A 932 -6.17 27.88 29.28
N ARG A 933 -6.41 27.59 30.57
CA ARG A 933 -5.84 28.35 31.70
C ARG A 933 -4.33 28.27 31.76
N ILE A 934 -3.74 27.09 31.51
CA ILE A 934 -2.29 26.92 31.41
C ILE A 934 -1.72 27.75 30.26
N ARG A 935 -2.34 27.69 29.08
CA ARG A 935 -1.94 28.45 27.88
C ARG A 935 -1.96 29.95 28.14
N ASP A 936 -3.03 30.47 28.74
CA ASP A 936 -3.20 31.89 28.99
C ASP A 936 -2.18 32.39 30.01
N ARG A 937 -1.94 31.61 31.08
CA ARG A 937 -0.90 31.92 32.08
C ARG A 937 0.52 31.85 31.49
N LEU A 938 0.77 30.94 30.55
CA LEU A 938 2.03 30.92 29.78
C LEU A 938 2.17 32.18 28.92
N SER A 939 1.10 32.64 28.27
CA SER A 939 1.08 33.88 27.48
C SER A 939 1.43 35.10 28.36
N GLU A 940 0.80 35.24 29.53
CA GLU A 940 1.12 36.31 30.49
C GLU A 940 2.59 36.25 30.93
N THR A 941 3.10 35.04 31.19
CA THR A 941 4.49 34.82 31.62
C THR A 941 5.49 35.15 30.51
N ASN A 942 5.18 34.77 29.27
CA ASN A 942 5.99 35.08 28.09
C ASN A 942 6.02 36.59 27.83
N HIS A 943 4.88 37.28 27.95
CA HIS A 943 4.81 38.74 27.82
C HIS A 943 5.72 39.44 28.83
N LEU A 944 5.65 39.03 30.11
CA LEU A 944 6.54 39.52 31.16
C LEU A 944 8.02 39.28 30.80
N LEU A 945 8.37 38.07 30.35
CA LEU A 945 9.75 37.72 30.03
C LEU A 945 10.29 38.54 28.84
N ASN A 946 9.51 38.69 27.78
CA ASN A 946 9.87 39.52 26.63
C ASN A 946 10.04 40.99 27.03
N ARG A 947 9.13 41.51 27.85
CA ARG A 947 9.21 42.88 28.37
C ARG A 947 10.49 43.11 29.17
N LEU A 948 10.79 42.17 30.08
CA LEU A 948 12.00 42.18 30.89
C LEU A 948 13.25 42.16 30.01
N ARG A 949 13.33 41.23 29.05
CA ARG A 949 14.49 41.10 28.14
C ARG A 949 14.68 42.35 27.26
N ARG A 950 13.60 42.97 26.77
CA ARG A 950 13.66 44.26 26.04
C ARG A 950 14.24 45.37 26.91
N LEU A 951 13.74 45.53 28.15
CA LEU A 951 14.28 46.52 29.09
C LEU A 951 15.76 46.27 29.40
N ARG A 952 16.17 45.00 29.59
CA ARG A 952 17.58 44.64 29.79
C ARG A 952 18.44 45.02 28.59
N SER A 953 17.96 44.73 27.38
CA SER A 953 18.65 45.08 26.13
C SER A 953 18.81 46.59 25.99
N GLU A 954 17.73 47.36 26.16
CA GLU A 954 17.73 48.83 26.10
C GLU A 954 18.71 49.43 27.13
N ILE A 955 18.65 49.01 28.40
CA ILE A 955 19.54 49.52 29.45
C ILE A 955 20.99 49.13 29.16
N SER A 956 21.25 47.90 28.72
CA SER A 956 22.59 47.42 28.38
C SER A 956 23.20 48.20 27.20
N ILE A 957 22.41 48.48 26.17
CA ILE A 957 22.84 49.30 25.02
C ILE A 957 23.23 50.70 25.49
N ILE A 958 22.45 51.33 26.37
CA ILE A 958 22.76 52.65 26.92
C ILE A 958 24.08 52.62 27.73
N LEU A 959 24.29 51.59 28.56
CA LEU A 959 25.51 51.44 29.38
C LEU A 959 26.78 51.16 28.57
N GLN A 960 26.66 50.56 27.38
CA GLN A 960 27.79 50.20 26.51
C GLN A 960 28.27 51.37 25.62
N ARG A 961 27.59 52.52 25.63
CA ARG A 961 27.96 53.63 24.74
C ARG A 961 29.28 54.31 25.15
N PRO A 962 30.09 54.82 24.21
CA PRO A 962 31.40 55.44 24.48
C PRO A 962 31.37 56.68 25.40
N ASP A 963 30.28 57.44 25.38
CA ASP A 963 30.01 58.59 26.24
C ASP A 963 29.68 58.16 27.68
N GLN A 964 29.18 56.94 27.85
CA GLN A 964 28.95 56.33 29.15
C GLN A 964 30.17 55.51 29.61
N THR A 965 31.01 54.93 28.75
CA THR A 965 32.15 54.07 29.16
C THR A 965 33.45 54.81 29.50
N LYS A 966 33.52 56.13 29.31
CA LYS A 966 34.67 56.94 29.74
C LYS A 966 34.62 57.23 31.24
N ASP A 967 35.79 57.19 31.87
CA ASP A 967 36.00 57.41 33.30
C ASP A 967 35.63 58.87 33.66
N HIS A 968 34.35 59.09 33.98
CA HIS A 968 33.81 60.39 34.33
C HIS A 968 33.79 60.55 35.85
N SER A 969 34.70 61.37 36.37
CA SER A 969 34.73 61.83 37.76
C SER A 969 33.58 62.79 38.12
N ASP A 970 32.48 62.77 37.36
CA ASP A 970 31.32 63.65 37.52
C ASP A 970 30.21 62.88 38.25
N ASN A 971 29.72 63.43 39.37
CA ASN A 971 28.86 62.73 40.33
C ASN A 971 27.47 62.39 39.76
N SER A 972 27.08 63.00 38.63
CA SER A 972 25.85 62.74 37.89
C SER A 972 25.88 61.39 37.16
N SER A 973 26.82 61.17 36.23
CA SER A 973 26.88 59.95 35.40
C SER A 973 27.03 58.65 36.21
N LYS A 974 27.64 58.73 37.40
CA LYS A 974 27.73 57.60 38.33
C LYS A 974 26.36 57.19 38.89
N SER A 975 25.50 58.17 39.20
CA SER A 975 24.18 57.90 39.80
C SER A 975 23.22 57.21 38.82
N PHE A 976 23.26 57.59 37.54
CA PHE A 976 22.57 56.86 36.47
C PHE A 976 23.12 55.44 36.33
N ARG A 977 24.45 55.26 36.28
CA ARG A 977 25.07 53.95 36.09
C ARG A 977 24.74 52.98 37.22
N ASP A 978 24.89 53.43 38.48
CA ASP A 978 24.57 52.62 39.67
C ASP A 978 23.09 52.22 39.68
N SER A 979 22.19 53.14 39.28
CA SER A 979 20.75 52.85 39.18
C SER A 979 20.42 51.89 38.02
N ALA A 980 21.10 52.02 36.88
CA ALA A 980 20.93 51.15 35.71
C ALA A 980 21.44 49.73 35.98
N GLU A 981 22.64 49.61 36.57
CA GLU A 981 23.24 48.33 36.97
C GLU A 981 22.42 47.65 38.07
N SER A 982 21.91 48.41 39.05
CA SER A 982 21.01 47.86 40.07
C SER A 982 19.70 47.36 39.47
N LEU A 983 19.12 48.06 38.49
CA LEU A 983 17.90 47.63 37.82
C LEU A 983 18.17 46.38 36.96
N LEU A 984 19.28 46.36 36.21
CA LEU A 984 19.70 45.18 35.45
C LEU A 984 19.84 43.96 36.37
N GLN A 985 20.54 44.08 37.50
CA GLN A 985 20.69 42.97 38.44
C GLN A 985 19.34 42.43 38.93
N LYS A 986 18.38 43.32 39.26
CA LYS A 986 17.05 42.91 39.72
C LYS A 986 16.22 42.25 38.60
N LEU A 987 16.37 42.71 37.35
CA LEU A 987 15.76 42.07 36.19
C LEU A 987 16.41 40.71 35.91
N ASP A 988 17.73 40.57 36.05
CA ASP A 988 18.46 39.31 35.92
C ASP A 988 18.00 38.27 36.96
N GLU A 989 17.85 38.69 38.22
CA GLU A 989 17.32 37.84 39.28
C GLU A 989 15.91 37.36 38.96
N LEU A 990 15.03 38.28 38.52
CA LEU A 990 13.65 37.98 38.18
C LEU A 990 13.54 37.02 36.98
N GLU A 991 14.33 37.23 35.92
CA GLU A 991 14.38 36.32 34.78
C GLU A 991 14.86 34.92 35.17
N ASN A 992 15.90 34.82 36.01
CA ASN A 992 16.43 33.53 36.47
C ASN A 992 15.49 32.76 37.42
N GLU A 993 14.46 33.41 37.96
CA GLU A 993 13.38 32.77 38.70
C GLU A 993 12.27 32.24 37.76
N LEU A 994 12.03 32.93 36.64
CA LEU A 994 10.99 32.61 35.66
C LEU A 994 11.45 31.60 34.59
N PHE A 995 12.69 31.72 34.11
CA PHE A 995 13.25 30.97 32.97
C PHE A 995 14.70 30.54 33.23
N GLN A 996 15.13 29.37 32.73
CA GLN A 996 16.50 28.89 32.92
C GLN A 996 17.45 29.42 31.82
N THR A 997 18.08 30.57 32.09
CA THR A 997 18.99 31.25 31.13
C THR A 997 20.33 30.54 30.89
N ARG A 998 20.69 29.54 31.71
CA ARG A 998 21.95 28.79 31.59
C ARG A 998 21.85 27.57 30.68
N ASN A 999 20.65 27.27 30.17
CA ASN A 999 20.49 26.18 29.22
C ASN A 999 21.08 26.61 27.89
N GLU A 1000 22.15 25.93 27.47
CA GLU A 1000 22.74 26.12 26.15
C GLU A 1000 22.28 25.02 25.17
N THR A 1001 21.92 23.85 25.71
CA THR A 1001 21.29 22.76 24.95
C THR A 1001 20.05 22.22 25.68
N PRO A 1002 19.13 21.55 24.97
CA PRO A 1002 17.99 20.85 25.57
C PRO A 1002 18.39 19.84 26.68
N SER A 1003 19.59 19.25 26.59
CA SER A 1003 20.11 18.30 27.59
C SER A 1003 20.43 18.95 28.94
N ASP A 1004 20.49 20.28 29.02
CA ASP A 1004 20.93 21.03 30.22
C ASP A 1004 19.88 21.08 31.31
N ARG A 1005 18.65 20.66 31.00
CA ARG A 1005 17.58 20.44 31.98
C ARG A 1005 17.97 19.48 33.12
N LEU A 1006 18.97 18.62 32.90
CA LEU A 1006 19.53 17.75 33.94
C LEU A 1006 20.68 18.43 34.73
N ARG A 1007 21.28 19.48 34.18
CA ARG A 1007 22.37 20.26 34.80
C ARG A 1007 21.83 21.40 35.68
N HIS A 1008 20.67 21.94 35.33
CA HIS A 1008 20.09 23.11 35.98
C HIS A 1008 18.61 22.90 36.34
N PRO A 1009 18.15 23.37 37.51
CA PRO A 1009 16.75 23.23 37.90
C PRO A 1009 15.79 23.94 36.94
N VAL A 1010 14.69 23.27 36.59
CA VAL A 1010 13.59 23.83 35.82
C VAL A 1010 12.93 25.02 36.53
N LYS A 1011 12.54 26.06 35.79
CA LYS A 1011 11.98 27.32 36.33
C LYS A 1011 10.48 27.43 36.13
N LEU A 1012 9.85 28.47 36.68
CA LEU A 1012 8.38 28.52 36.82
C LEU A 1012 7.64 28.42 35.48
N ARG A 1013 8.13 29.06 34.41
CA ARG A 1013 7.55 28.94 33.07
C ARG A 1013 7.56 27.49 32.59
N ASP A 1014 8.74 26.86 32.58
CA ASP A 1014 8.92 25.50 32.06
C ASP A 1014 8.20 24.45 32.93
N ARG A 1015 8.05 24.70 34.24
CA ARG A 1015 7.22 23.88 35.13
C ARG A 1015 5.73 23.97 34.81
N LEU A 1016 5.26 25.15 34.41
CA LEU A 1016 3.88 25.36 33.97
C LEU A 1016 3.64 24.73 32.59
N GLU A 1017 4.58 24.89 31.67
CA GLU A 1017 4.55 24.25 30.35
C GLU A 1017 4.56 22.72 30.47
N GLY A 1018 5.40 22.16 31.35
CA GLY A 1018 5.45 20.73 31.63
C GLY A 1018 4.18 20.14 32.23
N LEU A 1019 3.23 20.97 32.70
CA LEU A 1019 1.92 20.49 33.16
C LEU A 1019 1.01 20.10 31.99
N ILE A 1020 1.25 20.63 30.78
CA ILE A 1020 0.43 20.36 29.58
C ILE A 1020 0.39 18.85 29.29
N SER A 1021 1.54 18.17 29.34
CA SER A 1021 1.62 16.74 29.04
C SER A 1021 0.81 15.87 30.02
N VAL A 1022 0.62 16.32 31.26
CA VAL A 1022 -0.24 15.64 32.24
C VAL A 1022 -1.72 15.81 31.90
N VAL A 1023 -2.07 16.98 31.37
CA VAL A 1023 -3.45 17.33 31.01
C VAL A 1023 -3.86 16.66 29.69
N ALA A 1024 -2.97 16.58 28.72
CA ALA A 1024 -3.31 16.33 27.33
C ALA A 1024 -3.11 14.88 26.86
N VAL A 1025 -2.35 14.05 27.59
CA VAL A 1025 -2.00 12.68 27.18
C VAL A 1025 -3.19 11.72 27.03
N ALA A 1026 -4.28 11.96 27.75
CA ALA A 1026 -5.45 11.08 27.79
C ALA A 1026 -6.72 11.83 27.40
N GLU A 1027 -7.66 11.15 26.75
CA GLU A 1027 -9.00 11.67 26.47
C GLU A 1027 -9.90 11.51 27.70
N ALA A 1028 -9.57 12.23 28.78
CA ALA A 1028 -10.24 12.16 30.09
C ALA A 1028 -10.07 13.46 30.90
N SER A 1029 -10.84 13.60 31.98
CA SER A 1029 -10.69 14.72 32.90
C SER A 1029 -9.30 14.71 33.58
N PRO A 1030 -8.63 15.86 33.73
CA PRO A 1030 -7.33 15.91 34.36
C PRO A 1030 -7.41 15.45 35.82
N PRO A 1031 -6.35 14.83 36.36
CA PRO A 1031 -6.31 14.49 37.77
C PRO A 1031 -6.39 15.76 38.62
N ARG A 1032 -7.02 15.67 39.79
CA ARG A 1032 -7.15 16.78 40.75
C ARG A 1032 -5.82 17.50 41.02
N GLN A 1033 -4.73 16.74 41.09
CA GLN A 1033 -3.38 17.26 41.32
C GLN A 1033 -2.91 18.19 40.19
N ALA A 1034 -3.37 18.00 38.95
CA ALA A 1034 -3.04 18.93 37.87
C ALA A 1034 -3.62 20.32 38.14
N PHE A 1035 -4.87 20.40 38.61
CA PHE A 1035 -5.49 21.65 39.04
C PHE A 1035 -4.74 22.28 40.22
N GLU A 1036 -4.41 21.49 41.26
CA GLU A 1036 -3.68 21.99 42.43
C GLU A 1036 -2.28 22.51 42.08
N VAL A 1037 -1.58 21.85 41.16
CA VAL A 1037 -0.27 22.31 40.65
C VAL A 1037 -0.42 23.59 39.83
N PHE A 1038 -1.45 23.70 38.99
CA PHE A 1038 -1.73 24.93 38.25
C PHE A 1038 -1.96 26.12 39.20
N GLU A 1039 -2.81 25.96 40.22
CA GLU A 1039 -3.06 27.01 41.21
C GLU A 1039 -1.79 27.38 41.98
N HIS A 1040 -1.00 26.37 42.38
CA HIS A 1040 0.25 26.59 43.09
C HIS A 1040 1.26 27.39 42.25
N LEU A 1041 1.50 26.98 41.00
CA LEU A 1041 2.44 27.65 40.10
C LEU A 1041 1.96 29.04 39.70
N SER A 1042 0.66 29.21 39.42
CA SER A 1042 0.05 30.52 39.13
C SER A 1042 0.19 31.48 40.31
N GLY A 1043 -0.04 31.01 41.55
CA GLY A 1043 0.16 31.80 42.76
C GLY A 1043 1.63 32.20 43.00
N LEU A 1044 2.60 31.40 42.55
CA LEU A 1044 4.01 31.79 42.56
C LEU A 1044 4.31 32.86 41.50
N LEU A 1045 3.77 32.71 40.28
CA LEU A 1045 3.94 33.69 39.19
C LEU A 1045 3.35 35.07 39.54
N GLU A 1046 2.24 35.11 40.27
CA GLU A 1046 1.59 36.37 40.67
C GLU A 1046 2.51 37.28 41.50
N LYS A 1047 3.39 36.68 42.32
CA LYS A 1047 4.42 37.42 43.07
C LYS A 1047 5.45 38.06 42.16
N HIS A 1048 5.76 37.42 41.04
CA HIS A 1048 6.74 37.89 40.06
C HIS A 1048 6.15 38.99 39.17
N PHE A 1049 4.87 38.87 38.76
CA PHE A 1049 4.14 39.96 38.12
C PHE A 1049 4.09 41.21 39.01
N SER A 1050 3.79 41.03 40.29
CA SER A 1050 3.80 42.13 41.27
C SER A 1050 5.20 42.77 41.43
N ARG A 1051 6.26 41.94 41.49
CA ARG A 1051 7.66 42.41 41.57
C ARG A 1051 8.05 43.21 40.32
N MET A 1052 7.68 42.76 39.13
CA MET A 1052 7.91 43.51 37.89
C MET A 1052 7.21 44.87 37.91
N ASN A 1053 5.93 44.91 38.27
CA ASN A 1053 5.17 46.15 38.34
C ASN A 1053 5.82 47.15 39.32
N GLN A 1054 6.39 46.68 40.43
CA GLN A 1054 7.15 47.53 41.36
C GLN A 1054 8.45 48.06 40.76
N LEU A 1055 9.20 47.22 40.02
CA LEU A 1055 10.41 47.67 39.32
C LEU A 1055 10.09 48.71 38.25
N GLU A 1056 9.02 48.52 37.47
CA GLU A 1056 8.60 49.47 36.44
C GLU A 1056 8.06 50.78 37.03
N SER A 1057 7.23 50.72 38.06
CA SER A 1057 6.59 51.91 38.65
C SER A 1057 7.53 52.77 39.51
N ASN A 1058 8.61 52.18 40.05
CA ASN A 1058 9.55 52.90 40.92
C ASN A 1058 10.91 53.08 40.23
N GLU A 1059 11.60 51.99 39.96
CA GLU A 1059 13.02 52.02 39.57
C GLU A 1059 13.21 52.45 38.13
N LEU A 1060 12.39 51.93 37.20
CA LEU A 1060 12.42 52.36 35.80
C LEU A 1060 11.99 53.83 35.64
N VAL A 1061 11.00 54.29 36.41
CA VAL A 1061 10.61 55.71 36.44
C VAL A 1061 11.76 56.58 36.96
N THR A 1062 12.41 56.15 38.05
CA THR A 1062 13.59 56.85 38.59
C THR A 1062 14.73 56.91 37.56
N LEU A 1063 15.00 55.80 36.88
CA LEU A 1063 16.02 55.73 35.83
C LEU A 1063 15.68 56.66 34.66
N LYS A 1064 14.42 56.70 34.20
CA LYS A 1064 13.95 57.64 33.16
C LYS A 1064 14.10 59.10 33.57
N GLN A 1065 13.85 59.43 34.84
CA GLN A 1065 14.07 60.78 35.37
C GLN A 1065 15.56 61.15 35.35
N LEU A 1066 16.46 60.20 35.69
CA LEU A 1066 17.91 60.40 35.60
C LEU A 1066 18.38 60.59 34.16
N VAL A 1067 17.89 59.78 33.21
CA VAL A 1067 18.16 59.94 31.76
C VAL A 1067 17.82 61.35 31.30
N HIS A 1068 16.63 61.86 31.68
CA HIS A 1068 16.20 63.20 31.31
C HIS A 1068 17.01 64.31 31.99
N LYS A 1069 17.28 64.17 33.29
CA LYS A 1069 18.05 65.13 34.09
C LYS A 1069 19.49 65.26 33.60
N GLU A 1070 20.09 64.16 33.18
CA GLU A 1070 21.49 64.08 32.75
C GLU A 1070 21.67 64.28 31.24
N LYS A 1071 20.59 64.55 30.51
CA LYS A 1071 20.58 64.74 29.05
C LYS A 1071 21.20 63.57 28.29
N ILE A 1072 20.98 62.35 28.77
CA ILE A 1072 21.42 61.13 28.08
C ILE A 1072 20.55 60.98 26.83
N GLN A 1073 21.19 60.94 25.66
CA GLN A 1073 20.50 60.91 24.37
C GLN A 1073 19.74 59.57 24.22
N MET A 1074 18.41 59.58 24.12
CA MET A 1074 17.64 58.36 23.84
C MET A 1074 17.68 58.05 22.33
N PHE A 1075 17.52 56.79 21.92
CA PHE A 1075 17.26 56.47 20.51
C PHE A 1075 15.90 57.05 20.09
N GLU A 1076 15.86 57.76 18.96
CA GLU A 1076 14.63 57.92 18.18
C GLU A 1076 14.63 56.80 17.13
N GLY A 1077 13.73 55.82 17.29
CA GLY A 1077 13.56 54.67 16.40
C GLY A 1077 13.90 53.36 17.07
#